data_AF-A0A846EG97-F1
#
_entry.id   AF-A0A846EG97-F1
#
_cell.length_a   1.000
_cell.length_b   1.000
_cell.length_c   1.000
_cell.angle_alpha   90.00
_cell.angle_beta   90.00
_cell.angle_gamma   90.00
#
_symmetry.space_group_name_H-M   'P 1'
#
loop_
_entity.id
_entity.type
_entity.pdbx_description
1 polymer ?
#
loop_
_entity_poly.entity_id
_entity_poly.type
_entity_poly.pdbx_seq_one_letter_code
_entity_poly.pdbx_strand_id
1 'polypeptide(L)'
;MGLVPAFGDIPTIVSAGESISDTWNDNNLSIGQRFSDIFKEVFTTAIQVLDPTPISSVIFGLEELFNDIQDIKDSLEQANNAAAAHNPDVFNNFDDNSVPLPEPPDNPAPPTPNPSPSPSPTKRIDDIFNEVESELDRIEDEVIDYTNTLSNVITLFVNLFDKGDEELLNPNDPEDLELIIECLQENNNEELLNNALAAFNVANETAKQGFLSTGANKAVELLQQAMNIYTNDFLPIATMPASGLFLVFEDQSTGFVTRTTTNANGIFSGVLASNSTYNVHGYNSHSNLATFFKITTGNSGNTLHLLPKVLGNAALDDTDGEGLTDIAEFAVGTSQTNIDTDNDGINDLAELQQGLDPLGGRAFPTGIISSLPLRGEAKSVVVEGSTDELEQTAYVATGSYGLAIVNASQFDNPIILGQLDLPGGDATDVAVDTNLQIAAVATNTGALKLVDISDPMLPTVEQTINIPANQVEIYNGIAYATVGTSMYAVDLLTGEELQQLNLGGSGTVTGMAREGEKLYTYVSGSDTFSIVDISNETQASILGQLRVSIASRDVGVFAANGVAYLAGSGLRTIDVSDSSNPTLISGADNFFTARDLALNGSGLALVATEDQGLGIYDINDPTNTNNFITQVDTSGFTYDVAVASGIAYVADGSGGLQVINYLPFDAAGQAPTNVTINSLVTDIDPNQPGIQVLEGSTLSFTTAVEDDVQVRNVELLFNGEVVQNDVSFPFDLSGIAPNITPNNNQLEVQVRATDTGGNSTITEALTFDLLPDTFAPEVANTNPENNGIGENVKAISISFNENIDISQINLSGITLTSLGADGIVGGGDDSVLALAGVETPSNRRLVVLLEESLAIGQYQLTLDQSIIADNAGNNLESPYTLEFTATKTLAFSRTDFPVGEEPSSMTGADFDGDGDIDLAIAYPGSSINANSFTGNTVSILFNNGDGSFSEPVNITTEVGPGLQSGDFNGDGNIDLAVNSLENDNLSIFLNDGNGGFTQSGIFATGERPVNIPPADLDGDGDLDLVILNTITLNNFTAFNDGNTISVLLNDGDAGFTTSQTYTLSSGIESATTGDLDNDGDLDLAVLNRRNDSITLLFNDGNGNFDTSTTLNSVSPDPVTVTLADLDGDGNSDLITNNFSSSGSVYVFLSNGDGTFAQRVSYNVPGYPGTSRVMDLDLDGDLDIATSHAVTFVGQERREGNQFSVLRNNGDGTFSSPIIVEVGNVPISPVIADLDGDGDLDVVTSNGNDGTISVLDNEII
;
A
#
# COMPACT_ATOMS: atom_id res chain seq x y z
N MET A 1 -4.03 -51.25 -17.83
CA MET A 1 -3.79 -52.56 -18.50
C MET A 1 -5.04 -53.24 -19.09
N GLY A 2 -6.28 -52.94 -18.67
CA GLY A 2 -7.48 -53.56 -19.27
C GLY A 2 -7.85 -53.09 -20.69
N LEU A 3 -7.27 -51.98 -21.17
CA LEU A 3 -7.66 -51.26 -22.40
C LEU A 3 -7.05 -51.80 -23.71
N VAL A 4 -6.07 -52.70 -23.63
CA VAL A 4 -5.38 -53.25 -24.82
C VAL A 4 -6.29 -53.96 -25.84
N PRO A 5 -7.45 -54.58 -25.48
CA PRO A 5 -8.32 -55.23 -26.46
C PRO A 5 -9.09 -54.30 -27.42
N ALA A 6 -9.18 -52.99 -27.14
CA ALA A 6 -9.98 -52.06 -27.96
C ALA A 6 -9.32 -51.73 -29.31
N PHE A 7 -7.99 -51.65 -29.37
CA PHE A 7 -7.23 -51.18 -30.54
C PHE A 7 -6.67 -52.31 -31.43
N GLY A 8 -7.41 -53.42 -31.54
CA GLY A 8 -6.89 -54.72 -31.95
C GLY A 8 -6.41 -54.92 -33.39
N ASP A 9 -6.73 -54.01 -34.34
CA ASP A 9 -6.57 -54.27 -35.79
C ASP A 9 -5.69 -53.24 -36.55
N ILE A 10 -4.88 -52.42 -35.87
CA ILE A 10 -3.94 -51.47 -36.51
C ILE A 10 -2.47 -51.93 -36.32
N PRO A 11 -1.78 -52.45 -37.37
CA PRO A 11 -0.44 -53.05 -37.23
C PRO A 11 0.70 -52.12 -36.77
N THR A 12 0.52 -50.80 -36.86
CA THR A 12 1.55 -49.79 -36.51
C THR A 12 1.63 -49.50 -35.01
N ILE A 13 0.56 -49.73 -34.24
CA ILE A 13 0.50 -49.43 -32.79
C ILE A 13 1.42 -50.36 -31.97
N VAL A 14 1.76 -51.54 -32.50
CA VAL A 14 2.64 -52.52 -31.82
C VAL A 14 4.06 -51.98 -31.54
N SER A 15 4.50 -50.94 -32.26
CA SER A 15 5.80 -50.29 -32.01
C SER A 15 5.79 -49.23 -30.89
N ALA A 16 4.62 -48.75 -30.46
CA ALA A 16 4.49 -47.80 -29.35
C ALA A 16 4.48 -48.48 -27.96
N GLY A 17 4.37 -49.82 -27.92
CA GLY A 17 4.21 -50.56 -26.66
C GLY A 17 5.43 -50.52 -25.71
N GLU A 18 6.62 -50.18 -26.19
CA GLU A 18 7.80 -49.91 -25.34
C GLU A 18 7.76 -48.48 -24.78
N SER A 19 7.38 -47.48 -25.59
CA SER A 19 7.25 -46.07 -25.16
C SER A 19 6.16 -45.88 -24.10
N ILE A 20 4.96 -46.40 -24.35
CA ILE A 20 3.81 -46.33 -23.44
C ILE A 20 4.11 -47.04 -22.10
N SER A 21 4.94 -48.09 -22.12
CA SER A 21 5.43 -48.77 -20.92
C SER A 21 6.34 -47.86 -20.09
N ASP A 22 7.28 -47.17 -20.73
CA ASP A 22 8.23 -46.32 -20.03
C ASP A 22 7.54 -45.06 -19.47
N THR A 23 6.66 -44.40 -20.23
CA THR A 23 5.85 -43.26 -19.78
C THR A 23 4.91 -43.62 -18.62
N TRP A 24 4.30 -44.82 -18.63
CA TRP A 24 3.46 -45.28 -17.51
C TRP A 24 4.26 -45.52 -16.22
N ASN A 25 5.51 -45.98 -16.36
CA ASN A 25 6.38 -46.31 -15.24
C ASN A 25 7.29 -45.15 -14.77
N ASP A 26 7.23 -43.97 -15.42
CA ASP A 26 7.99 -42.79 -14.98
C ASP A 26 7.41 -42.21 -13.70
N ASN A 27 8.08 -42.45 -12.58
CA ASN A 27 7.65 -42.02 -11.26
C ASN A 27 7.79 -40.51 -10.99
N ASN A 28 8.36 -39.73 -11.92
CA ASN A 28 8.43 -38.27 -11.80
C ASN A 28 7.14 -37.57 -12.30
N LEU A 29 6.29 -38.27 -13.05
CA LEU A 29 5.03 -37.74 -13.58
C LEU A 29 3.84 -38.10 -12.68
N SER A 30 2.88 -37.20 -12.52
CA SER A 30 1.60 -37.51 -11.86
C SER A 30 0.83 -38.59 -12.65
N ILE A 31 -0.07 -39.34 -12.01
CA ILE A 31 -0.89 -40.34 -12.73
C ILE A 31 -1.75 -39.70 -13.83
N GLY A 32 -2.26 -38.48 -13.61
CA GLY A 32 -2.97 -37.69 -14.63
C GLY A 32 -2.06 -37.30 -15.79
N GLN A 33 -0.84 -36.83 -15.51
CA GLN A 33 0.14 -36.50 -16.56
C GLN A 33 0.54 -37.73 -17.38
N ARG A 34 0.80 -38.88 -16.74
CA ARG A 34 1.10 -40.13 -17.46
C ARG A 34 -0.05 -40.54 -18.39
N PHE A 35 -1.30 -40.40 -17.95
CA PHE A 35 -2.47 -40.64 -18.81
C PHE A 35 -2.57 -39.62 -19.96
N SER A 36 -2.41 -38.33 -19.68
CA SER A 36 -2.45 -37.25 -20.68
C SER A 36 -1.38 -37.43 -21.75
N ASP A 37 -0.15 -37.75 -21.38
CA ASP A 37 0.96 -37.88 -22.32
C ASP A 37 0.90 -39.18 -23.13
N ILE A 38 0.47 -40.30 -22.53
CA ILE A 38 0.15 -41.53 -23.27
C ILE A 38 -0.99 -41.28 -24.26
N PHE A 39 -2.03 -40.53 -23.87
CA PHE A 39 -3.14 -40.20 -24.75
C PHE A 39 -2.67 -39.31 -25.92
N LYS A 40 -1.88 -38.26 -25.67
CA LYS A 40 -1.28 -37.40 -26.71
C LYS A 40 -0.39 -38.21 -27.67
N GLU A 41 0.40 -39.16 -27.17
CA GLU A 41 1.26 -40.00 -28.02
C GLU A 41 0.43 -40.93 -28.93
N VAL A 42 -0.63 -41.56 -28.39
CA VAL A 42 -1.57 -42.40 -29.16
C VAL A 42 -2.35 -41.56 -30.17
N PHE A 43 -2.86 -40.39 -29.77
CA PHE A 43 -3.61 -39.45 -30.60
C PHE A 43 -2.76 -38.92 -31.78
N THR A 44 -1.52 -38.48 -31.49
CA THR A 44 -0.56 -38.04 -32.52
C THR A 44 -0.25 -39.17 -33.51
N THR A 45 -0.12 -40.41 -33.01
CA THR A 45 0.12 -41.59 -33.85
C THR A 45 -1.11 -41.95 -34.71
N ALA A 46 -2.33 -41.79 -34.17
CA ALA A 46 -3.57 -42.02 -34.91
C ALA A 46 -3.76 -41.01 -36.05
N ILE A 47 -3.51 -39.71 -35.79
CA ILE A 47 -3.56 -38.66 -36.81
C ILE A 47 -2.54 -38.90 -37.93
N GLN A 48 -1.33 -39.36 -37.61
CA GLN A 48 -0.32 -39.71 -38.63
C GLN A 48 -0.71 -40.90 -39.53
N VAL A 49 -1.69 -41.73 -39.14
CA VAL A 49 -2.20 -42.85 -39.95
C VAL A 49 -3.34 -42.41 -40.90
N LEU A 50 -3.98 -41.26 -40.65
CA LEU A 50 -5.04 -40.71 -41.50
C LEU A 50 -4.51 -39.98 -42.75
N ASP A 51 -3.22 -39.62 -42.78
CA ASP A 51 -2.52 -39.09 -43.95
C ASP A 51 -2.07 -40.28 -44.86
N PRO A 52 -2.69 -40.53 -46.04
CA PRO A 52 -3.30 -39.55 -46.94
C PRO A 52 -4.72 -39.97 -47.41
N THR A 53 -5.75 -39.68 -46.61
CA THR A 53 -7.16 -39.97 -46.98
C THR A 53 -7.99 -38.70 -47.25
N PRO A 54 -9.10 -38.80 -48.04
CA PRO A 54 -9.94 -37.64 -48.35
C PRO A 54 -10.54 -36.99 -47.11
N ILE A 55 -10.73 -35.67 -47.13
CA ILE A 55 -11.21 -34.87 -45.98
C ILE A 55 -12.53 -35.41 -45.39
N SER A 56 -13.43 -35.93 -46.22
CA SER A 56 -14.68 -36.57 -45.76
C SER A 56 -14.47 -37.84 -44.92
N SER A 57 -13.35 -38.54 -45.11
CA SER A 57 -12.94 -39.69 -44.28
C SER A 57 -12.26 -39.25 -42.98
N VAL A 58 -11.63 -38.07 -42.96
CA VAL A 58 -11.07 -37.47 -41.73
C VAL A 58 -12.18 -37.03 -40.79
N ILE A 59 -13.25 -36.40 -41.30
CA ILE A 59 -14.43 -36.04 -40.49
C ILE A 59 -15.10 -37.29 -39.90
N PHE A 60 -15.28 -38.35 -40.72
CA PHE A 60 -15.84 -39.61 -40.22
C PHE A 60 -14.98 -40.27 -39.12
N GLY A 61 -13.65 -40.17 -39.24
CA GLY A 61 -12.73 -40.66 -38.20
C GLY A 61 -12.72 -39.81 -36.92
N LEU A 62 -12.95 -38.49 -37.02
CA LEU A 62 -13.12 -37.61 -35.86
C LEU A 62 -14.48 -37.84 -35.17
N GLU A 63 -15.55 -38.12 -35.94
CA GLU A 63 -16.85 -38.54 -35.39
C GLU A 63 -16.75 -39.91 -34.69
N GLU A 64 -16.02 -40.90 -35.24
CA GLU A 64 -15.75 -42.16 -34.52
C GLU A 64 -14.94 -41.92 -33.23
N LEU A 65 -13.88 -41.10 -33.28
CA LEU A 65 -13.05 -40.77 -32.11
C LEU A 65 -13.84 -40.05 -31.00
N PHE A 66 -14.76 -39.15 -31.36
CA PHE A 66 -15.66 -38.49 -30.42
C PHE A 66 -16.55 -39.50 -29.67
N ASN A 67 -17.11 -40.48 -30.40
CA ASN A 67 -17.89 -41.55 -29.78
C ASN A 67 -17.01 -42.46 -28.89
N ASP A 68 -15.77 -42.76 -29.29
CA ASP A 68 -14.82 -43.52 -28.47
C ASP A 68 -14.44 -42.79 -27.17
N ILE A 69 -14.30 -41.46 -27.20
CA ILE A 69 -14.05 -40.64 -25.99
C ILE A 69 -15.25 -40.72 -25.04
N GLN A 70 -16.49 -40.65 -25.56
CA GLN A 70 -17.69 -40.80 -24.73
C GLN A 70 -17.81 -42.21 -24.14
N ASP A 71 -17.55 -43.27 -24.92
CA ASP A 71 -17.52 -44.66 -24.42
C ASP A 71 -16.44 -44.86 -23.32
N ILE A 72 -15.35 -44.09 -23.37
CA ILE A 72 -14.31 -44.05 -22.31
C ILE A 72 -14.83 -43.32 -21.06
N LYS A 73 -15.51 -42.16 -21.19
CA LYS A 73 -16.14 -41.43 -20.06
C LYS A 73 -17.17 -42.32 -19.35
N ASP A 74 -18.10 -42.91 -20.09
CA ASP A 74 -19.10 -43.86 -19.59
C ASP A 74 -18.47 -45.08 -18.89
N SER A 75 -17.31 -45.55 -19.38
CA SER A 75 -16.55 -46.64 -18.76
C SER A 75 -15.80 -46.21 -17.49
N LEU A 76 -15.29 -44.98 -17.45
CA LEU A 76 -14.71 -44.36 -16.26
C LEU A 76 -15.76 -44.21 -15.16
N GLU A 77 -16.94 -43.68 -15.51
CA GLU A 77 -18.05 -43.48 -14.58
C GLU A 77 -18.55 -44.83 -14.00
N GLN A 78 -18.65 -45.87 -14.84
CA GLN A 78 -18.96 -47.23 -14.37
C GLN A 78 -17.87 -47.80 -13.45
N ALA A 79 -16.59 -47.53 -13.72
CA ALA A 79 -15.50 -47.98 -12.87
C ALA A 79 -15.48 -47.26 -11.52
N ASN A 80 -15.74 -45.95 -11.50
CA ASN A 80 -15.84 -45.14 -10.28
C ASN A 80 -17.02 -45.62 -9.41
N ASN A 81 -18.20 -45.77 -10.02
CA ASN A 81 -19.39 -46.31 -9.35
C ASN A 81 -19.18 -47.74 -8.82
N ALA A 82 -18.36 -48.57 -9.49
CA ALA A 82 -18.00 -49.91 -9.00
C ALA A 82 -16.99 -49.86 -7.84
N ALA A 83 -16.05 -48.92 -7.84
CA ALA A 83 -15.09 -48.71 -6.75
C ALA A 83 -15.79 -48.22 -5.47
N ALA A 84 -16.69 -47.24 -5.60
CA ALA A 84 -17.52 -46.73 -4.49
C ALA A 84 -18.44 -47.81 -3.87
N ALA A 85 -18.73 -48.90 -4.59
CA ALA A 85 -19.58 -50.00 -4.14
C ALA A 85 -18.81 -51.16 -3.46
N HIS A 86 -17.49 -51.05 -3.24
CA HIS A 86 -16.71 -52.04 -2.49
C HIS A 86 -15.99 -51.44 -1.29
N ASN A 87 -15.92 -52.22 -0.20
CA ASN A 87 -15.38 -51.79 1.09
C ASN A 87 -13.90 -51.33 0.98
N PRO A 88 -13.46 -50.22 1.62
CA PRO A 88 -12.22 -49.53 1.24
C PRO A 88 -10.91 -50.28 1.52
N ASP A 89 -10.95 -51.36 2.31
CA ASP A 89 -9.77 -52.07 2.83
C ASP A 89 -8.95 -52.88 1.80
N VAL A 90 -9.22 -52.75 0.50
CA VAL A 90 -8.62 -53.60 -0.56
C VAL A 90 -7.46 -52.93 -1.32
N PHE A 91 -7.29 -51.61 -1.25
CA PHE A 91 -6.25 -50.90 -2.02
C PHE A 91 -5.02 -50.45 -1.21
N ASN A 92 -5.01 -50.58 0.12
CA ASN A 92 -3.86 -50.26 0.98
C ASN A 92 -2.76 -51.34 1.00
N ASN A 93 -2.38 -51.90 -0.16
CA ASN A 93 -1.37 -52.97 -0.19
C ASN A 93 -0.53 -53.00 -1.49
N PHE A 94 0.16 -51.89 -1.76
CA PHE A 94 1.28 -51.81 -2.70
C PHE A 94 2.44 -50.96 -2.14
N ASP A 95 2.90 -51.29 -0.93
CA ASP A 95 4.34 -51.36 -0.61
C ASP A 95 4.58 -51.99 0.78
N ASP A 96 4.77 -53.31 0.80
CA ASP A 96 5.49 -53.99 1.88
C ASP A 96 6.43 -55.05 1.26
N ASN A 97 7.71 -54.94 1.60
CA ASN A 97 8.74 -55.92 1.28
C ASN A 97 9.62 -56.23 2.51
N SER A 98 9.04 -56.53 3.68
CA SER A 98 9.77 -57.27 4.73
C SER A 98 8.93 -58.24 5.59
N VAL A 99 9.45 -59.46 5.73
CA VAL A 99 8.80 -60.69 6.26
C VAL A 99 8.73 -60.72 7.83
N PRO A 100 7.76 -61.44 8.47
CA PRO A 100 7.03 -60.90 9.65
C PRO A 100 7.04 -61.75 10.96
N LEU A 101 6.12 -61.41 11.90
CA LEU A 101 5.49 -62.18 13.03
C LEU A 101 5.87 -61.77 14.49
N PRO A 102 4.99 -61.94 15.53
CA PRO A 102 3.50 -62.01 15.57
C PRO A 102 2.80 -61.26 16.77
N GLU A 103 1.47 -61.09 16.70
CA GLU A 103 0.54 -60.61 17.78
C GLU A 103 0.12 -61.71 18.81
N PRO A 104 -0.97 -61.60 19.65
CA PRO A 104 -1.75 -60.47 20.25
C PRO A 104 -1.79 -60.67 21.82
N PRO A 105 -2.86 -60.40 22.66
CA PRO A 105 -4.08 -59.54 22.59
C PRO A 105 -4.38 -58.68 23.87
N ASP A 106 -5.24 -57.64 23.77
CA ASP A 106 -6.65 -57.60 24.30
C ASP A 106 -7.25 -56.17 24.39
N ASN A 107 -8.54 -56.04 24.03
CA ASN A 107 -9.40 -54.83 23.90
C ASN A 107 -10.35 -54.69 25.15
N PRO A 108 -11.25 -53.68 25.38
CA PRO A 108 -11.92 -52.73 24.45
C PRO A 108 -12.14 -51.24 24.88
N ALA A 109 -12.53 -50.41 23.89
CA ALA A 109 -12.86 -48.95 23.94
C ALA A 109 -14.39 -48.67 24.19
N PRO A 110 -15.04 -47.50 23.88
CA PRO A 110 -14.64 -46.14 23.42
C PRO A 110 -15.44 -44.99 24.15
N PRO A 111 -15.77 -43.78 23.60
CA PRO A 111 -15.16 -42.90 22.57
C PRO A 111 -14.95 -41.41 23.02
N THR A 112 -14.07 -40.64 22.35
CA THR A 112 -14.14 -39.17 21.99
C THR A 112 -12.81 -38.73 21.34
N PRO A 113 -12.69 -37.56 20.66
CA PRO A 113 -12.06 -37.52 19.34
C PRO A 113 -10.59 -37.06 19.33
N ASN A 114 -9.81 -37.62 18.40
CA ASN A 114 -8.44 -37.19 18.12
C ASN A 114 -8.37 -36.37 16.81
N PRO A 115 -7.37 -35.49 16.62
CA PRO A 115 -7.37 -34.45 15.61
C PRO A 115 -6.90 -34.91 14.22
N SER A 116 -6.98 -33.99 13.26
CA SER A 116 -6.48 -34.13 11.89
C SER A 116 -5.01 -34.58 11.84
N PRO A 117 -4.66 -35.54 10.96
CA PRO A 117 -3.28 -35.74 10.56
C PRO A 117 -2.83 -34.69 9.53
N SER A 118 -1.54 -34.35 9.57
CA SER A 118 -0.81 -33.61 8.54
C SER A 118 -1.09 -34.15 7.12
N PRO A 119 -1.10 -33.31 6.07
CA PRO A 119 -1.38 -33.78 4.70
C PRO A 119 -0.26 -34.70 4.19
N SER A 120 -0.55 -36.00 4.12
CA SER A 120 0.17 -36.92 3.24
C SER A 120 -0.29 -36.69 1.79
N PRO A 121 0.61 -36.67 0.79
CA PRO A 121 0.24 -36.47 -0.60
C PRO A 121 -0.37 -37.75 -1.20
N THR A 122 -1.63 -37.99 -0.86
CA THR A 122 -2.44 -39.06 -1.44
C THR A 122 -3.71 -38.43 -2.00
N LYS A 123 -3.66 -37.95 -3.26
CA LYS A 123 -4.87 -37.53 -3.99
C LYS A 123 -5.90 -38.66 -3.86
N ARG A 124 -7.15 -38.32 -3.55
CA ARG A 124 -8.22 -39.33 -3.53
C ARG A 124 -8.41 -39.86 -4.95
N ILE A 125 -8.92 -41.08 -5.03
CA ILE A 125 -9.32 -41.68 -6.31
C ILE A 125 -10.30 -40.76 -7.04
N ASP A 126 -11.23 -40.14 -6.32
CA ASP A 126 -12.18 -39.15 -6.83
C ASP A 126 -11.45 -37.95 -7.50
N ASP A 127 -10.39 -37.42 -6.87
CA ASP A 127 -9.61 -36.28 -7.41
C ASP A 127 -8.90 -36.66 -8.72
N ILE A 128 -8.44 -37.92 -8.84
CA ILE A 128 -7.79 -38.45 -10.05
C ILE A 128 -8.84 -38.70 -11.16
N PHE A 129 -10.04 -39.18 -10.81
CA PHE A 129 -11.13 -39.31 -11.79
C PHE A 129 -11.54 -37.93 -12.32
N ASN A 130 -11.74 -36.94 -11.46
CA ASN A 130 -12.11 -35.57 -11.86
C ASN A 130 -11.02 -34.89 -12.71
N GLU A 131 -9.73 -35.11 -12.40
CA GLU A 131 -8.60 -34.59 -13.19
C GLU A 131 -8.51 -35.24 -14.58
N VAL A 132 -8.85 -36.52 -14.71
CA VAL A 132 -8.93 -37.21 -16.01
C VAL A 132 -10.20 -36.82 -16.79
N GLU A 133 -11.34 -36.65 -16.11
CA GLU A 133 -12.60 -36.23 -16.73
C GLU A 133 -12.49 -34.79 -17.28
N SER A 134 -11.97 -33.85 -16.49
CA SER A 134 -11.74 -32.46 -16.90
C SER A 134 -10.79 -32.34 -18.11
N GLU A 135 -9.81 -33.23 -18.25
CA GLU A 135 -8.88 -33.19 -19.38
C GLU A 135 -9.47 -33.92 -20.60
N LEU A 136 -10.35 -34.90 -20.41
CA LEU A 136 -11.17 -35.48 -21.49
C LEU A 136 -12.26 -34.50 -21.97
N ASP A 137 -12.81 -33.64 -21.11
CA ASP A 137 -13.67 -32.51 -21.50
C ASP A 137 -12.88 -31.52 -22.36
N ARG A 138 -11.68 -31.11 -21.92
CA ARG A 138 -10.82 -30.19 -22.68
C ARG A 138 -10.44 -30.74 -24.07
N ILE A 139 -10.20 -32.04 -24.18
CA ILE A 139 -9.92 -32.72 -25.46
C ILE A 139 -11.19 -32.87 -26.32
N GLU A 140 -12.35 -33.09 -25.70
CA GLU A 140 -13.63 -33.12 -26.43
C GLU A 140 -13.94 -31.76 -27.06
N ASP A 141 -13.77 -30.67 -26.32
CA ASP A 141 -13.91 -29.29 -26.81
C ASP A 141 -12.94 -29.00 -27.97
N GLU A 142 -11.67 -29.40 -27.87
CA GLU A 142 -10.69 -29.28 -28.97
C GLU A 142 -11.12 -30.06 -30.23
N VAL A 143 -11.65 -31.28 -30.08
CA VAL A 143 -12.13 -32.10 -31.22
C VAL A 143 -13.41 -31.52 -31.83
N ILE A 144 -14.32 -31.00 -31.01
CA ILE A 144 -15.53 -30.30 -31.46
C ILE A 144 -15.14 -29.05 -32.25
N ASP A 145 -14.24 -28.21 -31.72
CA ASP A 145 -13.86 -26.94 -32.36
C ASP A 145 -13.09 -27.17 -33.67
N TYR A 146 -12.20 -28.18 -33.72
CA TYR A 146 -11.53 -28.59 -34.94
C TYR A 146 -12.52 -29.14 -35.99
N THR A 147 -13.50 -29.96 -35.58
CA THR A 147 -14.51 -30.52 -36.49
C THR A 147 -15.46 -29.44 -37.02
N ASN A 148 -15.89 -28.51 -36.17
CA ASN A 148 -16.70 -27.36 -36.56
C ASN A 148 -15.93 -26.44 -37.52
N THR A 149 -14.67 -26.15 -37.23
CA THR A 149 -13.80 -25.35 -38.09
C THR A 149 -13.63 -26.00 -39.47
N LEU A 150 -13.35 -27.31 -39.53
CA LEU A 150 -13.19 -28.03 -40.79
C LEU A 150 -14.51 -28.08 -41.59
N SER A 151 -15.64 -28.30 -40.92
CA SER A 151 -16.98 -28.30 -41.53
C SER A 151 -17.39 -26.92 -42.05
N ASN A 152 -17.05 -25.84 -41.33
CA ASN A 152 -17.25 -24.46 -41.76
C ASN A 152 -16.37 -24.12 -42.98
N VAL A 153 -15.10 -24.53 -43.00
CA VAL A 153 -14.21 -24.34 -44.16
C VAL A 153 -14.73 -25.08 -45.40
N ILE A 154 -15.22 -26.32 -45.26
CA ILE A 154 -15.85 -27.06 -46.37
C ILE A 154 -17.14 -26.37 -46.84
N THR A 155 -17.97 -25.92 -45.91
CA THR A 155 -19.22 -25.21 -46.24
C THR A 155 -18.94 -23.90 -46.98
N LEU A 156 -17.87 -23.19 -46.60
CA LEU A 156 -17.39 -22.00 -47.30
C LEU A 156 -16.92 -22.36 -48.73
N PHE A 157 -16.10 -23.40 -48.88
CA PHE A 157 -15.60 -23.88 -50.18
C PHE A 157 -16.72 -24.36 -51.12
N VAL A 158 -17.71 -25.10 -50.61
CA VAL A 158 -18.84 -25.59 -51.42
C VAL A 158 -19.73 -24.44 -51.90
N ASN A 159 -19.96 -23.42 -51.06
CA ASN A 159 -20.73 -22.23 -51.45
C ASN A 159 -19.96 -21.30 -52.40
N LEU A 160 -18.63 -21.37 -52.47
CA LEU A 160 -17.77 -20.58 -53.34
C LEU A 160 -17.82 -21.01 -54.83
N PHE A 161 -18.20 -22.26 -55.13
CA PHE A 161 -18.05 -22.85 -56.47
C PHE A 161 -19.35 -23.48 -57.03
N ASP A 162 -20.48 -22.76 -57.01
CA ASP A 162 -21.73 -23.21 -57.64
C ASP A 162 -21.68 -23.17 -59.20
N LYS A 163 -20.92 -24.12 -59.78
CA LYS A 163 -21.03 -24.58 -61.15
C LYS A 163 -21.28 -26.10 -61.11
N GLY A 164 -22.54 -26.48 -61.26
CA GLY A 164 -22.98 -27.87 -61.08
C GLY A 164 -22.54 -28.86 -62.17
N ASP A 165 -21.29 -29.30 -62.12
CA ASP A 165 -20.81 -30.60 -62.61
C ASP A 165 -19.99 -31.27 -61.50
N GLU A 166 -20.27 -32.55 -61.19
CA GLU A 166 -19.83 -33.25 -59.96
C GLU A 166 -18.37 -33.78 -59.99
N GLU A 167 -17.38 -32.97 -60.38
CA GLU A 167 -15.96 -33.28 -60.15
C GLU A 167 -15.36 -32.37 -59.06
N LEU A 168 -15.09 -32.98 -57.90
CA LEU A 168 -14.47 -32.34 -56.74
C LEU A 168 -13.02 -31.96 -57.08
N LEU A 169 -12.79 -30.66 -57.30
CA LEU A 169 -11.44 -30.08 -57.45
C LEU A 169 -10.57 -30.46 -56.25
N ASN A 170 -9.37 -30.97 -56.53
CA ASN A 170 -8.44 -31.42 -55.50
C ASN A 170 -7.44 -30.29 -55.18
N PRO A 171 -7.47 -29.68 -53.97
CA PRO A 171 -6.56 -28.60 -53.61
C PRO A 171 -5.08 -29.05 -53.49
N ASN A 172 -4.78 -30.34 -53.65
CA ASN A 172 -3.42 -30.87 -53.75
C ASN A 172 -2.98 -31.16 -55.20
N ASP A 173 -3.82 -30.91 -56.21
CA ASP A 173 -3.45 -31.05 -57.63
C ASP A 173 -3.10 -29.68 -58.24
N PRO A 174 -1.87 -29.49 -58.79
CA PRO A 174 -1.47 -28.22 -59.39
C PRO A 174 -2.31 -27.76 -60.59
N GLU A 175 -2.89 -28.66 -61.40
CA GLU A 175 -3.70 -28.25 -62.56
C GLU A 175 -5.07 -27.70 -62.14
N ASP A 176 -5.67 -28.22 -61.06
CA ASP A 176 -6.91 -27.69 -60.46
C ASP A 176 -6.67 -26.33 -59.78
N LEU A 177 -5.49 -26.13 -59.18
CA LEU A 177 -5.11 -24.85 -58.56
C LEU A 177 -4.95 -23.72 -59.59
N GLU A 178 -4.42 -24.02 -60.78
CA GLU A 178 -4.27 -23.04 -61.87
C GLU A 178 -5.66 -22.56 -62.36
N LEU A 179 -6.65 -23.46 -62.45
CA LEU A 179 -8.05 -23.15 -62.77
C LEU A 179 -8.74 -22.26 -61.72
N ILE A 180 -8.45 -22.47 -60.43
CA ILE A 180 -8.96 -21.63 -59.34
C ILE A 180 -8.37 -20.20 -59.44
N ILE A 181 -7.08 -20.08 -59.76
CA ILE A 181 -6.40 -18.79 -59.92
C ILE A 181 -6.92 -18.02 -61.14
N GLU A 182 -7.13 -18.67 -62.30
CA GLU A 182 -7.77 -18.03 -63.46
C GLU A 182 -9.20 -17.53 -63.12
N CYS A 183 -9.98 -18.31 -62.37
CA CYS A 183 -11.36 -17.95 -62.01
C CYS A 183 -11.44 -16.74 -61.04
N LEU A 184 -10.46 -16.58 -60.15
CA LEU A 184 -10.32 -15.42 -59.26
C LEU A 184 -9.91 -14.15 -60.02
N GLN A 185 -9.09 -14.28 -61.07
CA GLN A 185 -8.65 -13.15 -61.90
C GLN A 185 -9.78 -12.58 -62.79
N GLU A 186 -10.76 -13.39 -63.21
CA GLU A 186 -11.85 -12.92 -64.10
C GLU A 186 -13.01 -12.17 -63.39
N ASN A 187 -13.20 -12.32 -62.07
CA ASN A 187 -14.47 -11.93 -61.41
C ASN A 187 -14.44 -10.68 -60.51
N ASN A 188 -13.27 -10.13 -60.19
CA ASN A 188 -13.11 -8.78 -59.61
C ASN A 188 -13.99 -8.45 -58.36
N ASN A 189 -14.17 -9.41 -57.45
CA ASN A 189 -15.07 -9.31 -56.29
C ASN A 189 -14.28 -9.27 -54.96
N GLU A 190 -14.26 -8.13 -54.29
CA GLU A 190 -13.50 -7.89 -53.03
C GLU A 190 -13.99 -8.73 -51.85
N GLU A 191 -15.29 -9.07 -51.78
CA GLU A 191 -15.86 -9.91 -50.72
C GLU A 191 -15.29 -11.33 -50.76
N LEU A 192 -15.06 -11.85 -51.97
CA LEU A 192 -14.42 -13.15 -52.20
C LEU A 192 -12.96 -13.16 -51.71
N LEU A 193 -12.24 -12.06 -51.91
CA LEU A 193 -10.84 -11.91 -51.52
C LEU A 193 -10.67 -11.81 -49.99
N ASN A 194 -11.52 -11.05 -49.32
CA ASN A 194 -11.49 -10.92 -47.86
C ASN A 194 -11.84 -12.23 -47.16
N ASN A 195 -12.82 -12.99 -47.67
CA ASN A 195 -13.17 -14.30 -47.12
C ASN A 195 -12.04 -15.34 -47.34
N ALA A 196 -11.33 -15.28 -48.46
CA ALA A 196 -10.13 -16.09 -48.70
C ALA A 196 -8.96 -15.70 -47.76
N LEU A 197 -8.81 -14.41 -47.46
CA LEU A 197 -7.77 -13.90 -46.55
C LEU A 197 -8.04 -14.28 -45.08
N ALA A 198 -9.31 -14.28 -44.65
CA ALA A 198 -9.72 -14.76 -43.33
C ALA A 198 -9.40 -16.26 -43.16
N ALA A 199 -9.76 -17.09 -44.16
CA ALA A 199 -9.42 -18.51 -44.17
C ALA A 199 -7.89 -18.77 -44.19
N PHE A 200 -7.13 -17.93 -44.88
CA PHE A 200 -5.66 -17.97 -44.89
C PHE A 200 -5.05 -17.67 -43.52
N ASN A 201 -5.53 -16.64 -42.82
CA ASN A 201 -5.02 -16.27 -41.49
C ASN A 201 -5.27 -17.38 -40.46
N VAL A 202 -6.47 -17.98 -40.47
CA VAL A 202 -6.78 -19.16 -39.63
C VAL A 202 -5.81 -20.31 -39.93
N ALA A 203 -5.66 -20.70 -41.20
CA ALA A 203 -4.75 -21.78 -41.58
C ALA A 203 -3.26 -21.50 -41.26
N ASN A 204 -2.84 -20.23 -41.27
CA ASN A 204 -1.48 -19.81 -40.95
C ASN A 204 -1.21 -19.88 -39.43
N GLU A 205 -2.17 -19.50 -38.59
CA GLU A 205 -2.10 -19.74 -37.14
C GLU A 205 -2.04 -21.24 -36.81
N THR A 206 -2.91 -22.07 -37.44
CA THR A 206 -2.86 -23.53 -37.27
C THR A 206 -1.52 -24.13 -37.72
N ALA A 207 -0.89 -23.57 -38.76
CA ALA A 207 0.44 -23.98 -39.21
C ALA A 207 1.56 -23.62 -38.22
N LYS A 208 1.50 -22.44 -37.58
CA LYS A 208 2.46 -22.02 -36.54
C LYS A 208 2.46 -22.94 -35.32
N GLN A 209 1.30 -23.51 -34.97
CA GLN A 209 1.18 -24.49 -33.88
C GLN A 209 1.69 -25.89 -34.23
N GLY A 210 2.25 -26.09 -35.44
CA GLY A 210 3.08 -27.26 -35.77
C GLY A 210 2.36 -28.44 -36.43
N PHE A 211 1.07 -28.32 -36.76
CA PHE A 211 0.22 -29.44 -37.18
C PHE A 211 0.19 -29.76 -38.70
N LEU A 212 1.02 -29.12 -39.54
CA LEU A 212 0.99 -29.31 -41.00
C LEU A 212 2.32 -29.72 -41.63
N SER A 213 2.24 -30.64 -42.61
CA SER A 213 3.39 -31.17 -43.34
C SER A 213 3.76 -30.32 -44.58
N THR A 214 4.87 -30.66 -45.23
CA THR A 214 5.55 -29.90 -46.31
C THR A 214 4.69 -29.46 -47.52
N GLY A 215 3.47 -29.97 -47.69
CA GLY A 215 2.55 -29.54 -48.74
C GLY A 215 1.95 -28.15 -48.49
N ALA A 216 1.54 -27.86 -47.25
CA ALA A 216 0.89 -26.59 -46.89
C ALA A 216 1.81 -25.38 -47.15
N ASN A 217 3.10 -25.52 -46.84
CA ASN A 217 4.12 -24.51 -47.13
C ASN A 217 4.22 -24.18 -48.64
N LYS A 218 3.90 -25.13 -49.53
CA LYS A 218 3.88 -24.91 -50.98
C LYS A 218 2.67 -24.11 -51.43
N ALA A 219 1.50 -24.38 -50.84
CA ALA A 219 0.27 -23.62 -51.10
C ALA A 219 0.40 -22.18 -50.59
N VAL A 220 0.96 -21.97 -49.39
CA VAL A 220 1.26 -20.64 -48.83
C VAL A 220 2.27 -19.88 -49.71
N GLU A 221 3.36 -20.54 -50.14
CA GLU A 221 4.38 -19.94 -51.02
C GLU A 221 3.81 -19.54 -52.40
N LEU A 222 2.80 -20.25 -52.91
CA LEU A 222 2.12 -19.96 -54.18
C LEU A 222 0.98 -18.94 -54.05
N LEU A 223 0.21 -18.92 -52.95
CA LEU A 223 -0.74 -17.83 -52.66
C LEU A 223 -0.01 -16.49 -52.46
N GLN A 224 1.14 -16.50 -51.77
CA GLN A 224 1.98 -15.31 -51.66
C GLN A 224 2.45 -14.82 -53.03
N GLN A 225 2.75 -15.72 -53.97
CA GLN A 225 3.07 -15.36 -55.35
C GLN A 225 1.85 -14.82 -56.11
N ALA A 226 0.65 -15.37 -55.90
CA ALA A 226 -0.59 -14.85 -56.50
C ALA A 226 -0.94 -13.44 -56.00
N MET A 227 -0.81 -13.17 -54.69
CA MET A 227 -0.97 -11.82 -54.12
C MET A 227 0.09 -10.84 -54.65
N ASN A 228 1.33 -11.30 -54.81
CA ASN A 228 2.40 -10.51 -55.43
C ASN A 228 2.16 -10.26 -56.93
N ILE A 229 1.35 -11.06 -57.63
CA ILE A 229 0.98 -10.80 -59.03
C ILE A 229 -0.17 -9.78 -59.09
N TYR A 230 -1.18 -9.92 -58.23
CA TYR A 230 -2.33 -9.01 -58.18
C TYR A 230 -1.94 -7.56 -57.81
N THR A 231 -0.85 -7.38 -57.06
CA THR A 231 -0.29 -6.07 -56.69
C THR A 231 0.62 -5.44 -57.76
N ASN A 232 0.99 -6.17 -58.83
CA ASN A 232 2.00 -5.72 -59.81
C ASN A 232 1.46 -5.13 -61.12
N ASP A 233 0.14 -5.10 -61.34
CA ASP A 233 -0.47 -4.54 -62.57
C ASP A 233 -0.80 -3.02 -62.47
N PHE A 234 -0.44 -2.39 -61.35
CA PHE A 234 -0.27 -0.94 -61.28
C PHE A 234 1.21 -0.56 -61.36
N LEU A 235 1.49 0.57 -62.01
CA LEU A 235 2.84 1.10 -62.25
C LEU A 235 3.68 1.16 -60.96
N PRO A 236 5.03 1.04 -61.04
CA PRO A 236 5.89 1.08 -59.86
C PRO A 236 5.86 2.47 -59.19
N ILE A 237 4.94 2.62 -58.25
CA ILE A 237 4.83 3.74 -57.32
C ILE A 237 5.51 3.32 -56.02
N ALA A 238 6.26 4.23 -55.41
CA ALA A 238 7.20 3.89 -54.35
C ALA A 238 6.50 3.31 -53.10
N THR A 239 6.91 2.12 -52.70
CA THR A 239 6.68 1.60 -51.33
C THR A 239 7.38 2.52 -50.34
N MET A 240 6.61 3.19 -49.50
CA MET A 240 7.13 4.05 -48.42
C MET A 240 7.69 3.22 -47.26
N PRO A 241 8.63 3.75 -46.45
CA PRO A 241 8.81 3.24 -45.09
C PRO A 241 7.49 3.40 -44.33
N ALA A 242 7.05 2.36 -43.62
CA ALA A 242 5.73 2.33 -43.01
C ALA A 242 5.67 3.05 -41.63
N SER A 243 6.81 3.42 -41.09
CA SER A 243 6.98 4.18 -39.84
C SER A 243 6.50 5.63 -39.97
N GLY A 244 5.71 6.12 -39.01
CA GLY A 244 5.39 7.55 -38.89
C GLY A 244 4.41 8.06 -39.95
N LEU A 245 3.42 7.26 -40.31
CA LEU A 245 2.26 7.73 -41.07
C LEU A 245 1.26 8.38 -40.10
N PHE A 246 0.93 9.65 -40.30
CA PHE A 246 -0.21 10.26 -39.61
C PHE A 246 -1.49 9.61 -40.12
N LEU A 247 -2.35 9.18 -39.21
CA LEU A 247 -3.65 8.57 -39.49
C LEU A 247 -4.72 9.30 -38.68
N VAL A 248 -5.85 9.58 -39.34
CA VAL A 248 -7.00 10.23 -38.74
C VAL A 248 -8.27 9.47 -39.09
N PHE A 249 -9.04 9.10 -38.06
CA PHE A 249 -10.28 8.35 -38.16
C PHE A 249 -11.44 9.26 -37.74
N GLU A 250 -12.19 9.77 -38.72
CA GLU A 250 -13.42 10.56 -38.50
C GLU A 250 -14.64 9.63 -38.53
N ASP A 251 -15.29 9.41 -37.40
CA ASP A 251 -16.54 8.65 -37.31
C ASP A 251 -17.69 9.37 -38.03
N GLN A 252 -18.33 8.71 -38.99
CA GLN A 252 -19.40 9.30 -39.80
C GLN A 252 -20.73 9.49 -39.06
N SER A 253 -20.87 8.93 -37.85
CA SER A 253 -22.09 9.01 -37.03
C SER A 253 -22.02 10.13 -36.00
N THR A 254 -20.87 10.31 -35.35
CA THR A 254 -20.63 11.34 -34.33
C THR A 254 -19.87 12.55 -34.86
N GLY A 255 -19.09 12.39 -35.94
CA GLY A 255 -18.12 13.39 -36.42
C GLY A 255 -16.79 13.36 -35.65
N PHE A 256 -16.60 12.40 -34.73
CA PHE A 256 -15.44 12.35 -33.84
C PHE A 256 -14.14 11.96 -34.58
N VAL A 257 -13.03 12.64 -34.32
CA VAL A 257 -11.80 12.60 -35.15
C VAL A 257 -10.57 12.08 -34.38
N THR A 258 -10.41 10.77 -34.24
CA THR A 258 -9.22 10.16 -33.60
C THR A 258 -7.96 10.41 -34.45
N ARG A 259 -6.90 10.99 -33.87
CA ARG A 259 -5.61 11.24 -34.56
C ARG A 259 -4.48 10.41 -33.96
N THR A 260 -3.66 9.78 -34.79
CA THR A 260 -2.62 8.84 -34.35
C THR A 260 -1.48 8.72 -35.36
N THR A 261 -0.42 7.98 -35.02
CA THR A 261 0.65 7.64 -35.98
C THR A 261 0.88 6.12 -36.03
N THR A 262 1.33 5.61 -37.19
CA THR A 262 1.74 4.21 -37.29
C THR A 262 3.08 3.96 -36.61
N ASN A 263 3.18 2.84 -35.89
CA ASN A 263 4.44 2.40 -35.31
C ASN A 263 5.51 2.09 -36.38
N ALA A 264 6.73 1.75 -35.96
CA ALA A 264 7.85 1.49 -36.86
C ALA A 264 7.58 0.44 -37.97
N ASN A 265 6.59 -0.45 -37.77
CA ASN A 265 6.19 -1.49 -38.73
C ASN A 265 4.99 -1.10 -39.62
N GLY A 266 4.44 0.10 -39.48
CA GLY A 266 3.24 0.53 -40.21
C GLY A 266 1.93 0.08 -39.62
N ILE A 267 1.93 -0.41 -38.37
CA ILE A 267 0.75 -0.93 -37.70
C ILE A 267 0.18 0.19 -36.83
N PHE A 268 -1.13 0.43 -36.98
CA PHE A 268 -1.93 1.11 -35.98
C PHE A 268 -2.35 0.08 -34.91
N SER A 269 -2.17 0.44 -33.64
CA SER A 269 -2.73 -0.26 -32.50
C SER A 269 -3.55 0.75 -31.70
N GLY A 270 -4.86 0.53 -31.64
CA GLY A 270 -5.78 1.35 -30.88
C GLY A 270 -7.22 0.84 -31.04
N VAL A 271 -8.05 1.16 -30.05
CA VAL A 271 -9.47 0.83 -30.01
C VAL A 271 -10.25 1.90 -30.79
N LEU A 272 -11.21 1.46 -31.60
CA LEU A 272 -12.18 2.31 -32.27
C LEU A 272 -13.59 1.85 -31.87
N ALA A 273 -14.52 2.79 -31.67
CA ALA A 273 -15.88 2.48 -31.25
C ALA A 273 -16.51 1.38 -32.12
N SER A 274 -17.16 0.40 -31.48
CA SER A 274 -17.72 -0.79 -32.15
C SER A 274 -18.85 -0.42 -33.12
N ASN A 275 -19.02 -1.22 -34.18
CA ASN A 275 -20.03 -1.03 -35.24
C ASN A 275 -20.07 0.37 -35.92
N SER A 276 -19.02 1.17 -35.75
CA SER A 276 -18.92 2.54 -36.29
C SER A 276 -18.20 2.58 -37.63
N THR A 277 -18.52 3.56 -38.47
CA THR A 277 -17.96 3.68 -39.82
C THR A 277 -17.13 4.95 -39.90
N TYR A 278 -15.84 4.81 -40.17
CA TYR A 278 -14.89 5.92 -40.18
C TYR A 278 -14.49 6.31 -41.60
N ASN A 279 -14.38 7.61 -41.85
CA ASN A 279 -13.51 8.18 -42.87
C ASN A 279 -12.07 8.11 -42.35
N VAL A 280 -11.15 7.52 -43.10
CA VAL A 280 -9.74 7.41 -42.71
C VAL A 280 -8.89 8.25 -43.65
N HIS A 281 -8.29 9.29 -43.08
CA HIS A 281 -7.35 10.18 -43.73
C HIS A 281 -5.95 9.72 -43.31
N GLY A 282 -4.99 9.74 -44.23
CA GLY A 282 -3.61 9.40 -43.88
C GLY A 282 -2.62 10.30 -44.59
N TYR A 283 -1.55 10.68 -43.92
CA TYR A 283 -0.52 11.58 -44.44
C TYR A 283 0.89 11.09 -44.10
N ASN A 284 1.84 11.30 -45.02
CA ASN A 284 3.26 11.05 -44.79
C ASN A 284 4.09 12.32 -45.04
N SER A 285 4.65 12.90 -43.98
CA SER A 285 5.50 14.11 -44.03
C SER A 285 6.76 13.96 -44.89
N HIS A 286 7.30 12.74 -45.04
CA HIS A 286 8.55 12.52 -45.78
C HIS A 286 8.37 12.49 -47.30
N SER A 287 7.17 12.16 -47.80
CA SER A 287 6.85 12.19 -49.24
C SER A 287 5.87 13.29 -49.64
N ASN A 288 5.25 13.94 -48.66
CA ASN A 288 4.10 14.81 -48.83
C ASN A 288 2.95 14.13 -49.61
N LEU A 289 2.66 12.86 -49.28
CA LEU A 289 1.56 12.09 -49.86
C LEU A 289 0.45 11.91 -48.82
N ALA A 290 -0.79 12.18 -49.25
CA ALA A 290 -2.00 11.92 -48.48
C ALA A 290 -2.91 10.88 -49.16
N THR A 291 -3.78 10.25 -48.37
CA THR A 291 -4.78 9.27 -48.79
C THR A 291 -6.11 9.48 -48.07
N PHE A 292 -7.17 8.94 -48.65
CA PHE A 292 -8.51 8.89 -48.05
C PHE A 292 -9.17 7.55 -48.37
N PHE A 293 -9.68 6.85 -47.35
CA PHE A 293 -10.48 5.63 -47.50
C PHE A 293 -11.56 5.55 -46.40
N LYS A 294 -12.36 4.48 -46.38
CA LYS A 294 -13.38 4.24 -45.35
C LYS A 294 -13.21 2.85 -44.75
N ILE A 295 -13.56 2.70 -43.48
CA ILE A 295 -13.60 1.44 -42.74
C ILE A 295 -14.90 1.35 -41.92
N THR A 296 -15.27 0.14 -41.50
CA THR A 296 -16.33 -0.09 -40.51
C THR A 296 -15.80 -1.10 -39.49
N THR A 297 -15.96 -0.83 -38.20
CA THR A 297 -15.50 -1.68 -37.09
C THR A 297 -16.48 -2.83 -36.82
N GLY A 298 -16.00 -3.88 -36.15
CA GLY A 298 -16.80 -5.07 -35.80
C GLY A 298 -17.61 -4.90 -34.51
N ASN A 299 -18.25 -6.00 -34.09
CA ASN A 299 -19.04 -6.08 -32.84
C ASN A 299 -18.20 -5.95 -31.56
N SER A 300 -16.91 -6.23 -31.62
CA SER A 300 -15.95 -5.94 -30.56
C SER A 300 -14.93 -4.93 -31.10
N GLY A 301 -14.53 -3.96 -30.28
CA GLY A 301 -13.63 -2.86 -30.65
C GLY A 301 -12.16 -3.26 -30.87
N ASN A 302 -11.92 -4.49 -31.34
CA ASN A 302 -10.60 -5.09 -31.42
C ASN A 302 -9.63 -4.27 -32.28
N THR A 303 -8.35 -4.29 -31.87
CA THR A 303 -7.20 -3.65 -32.51
C THR A 303 -7.24 -3.77 -34.04
N LEU A 304 -7.41 -2.63 -34.72
CA LEU A 304 -7.52 -2.61 -36.18
C LEU A 304 -6.15 -2.67 -36.85
N HIS A 305 -5.71 -3.88 -37.22
CA HIS A 305 -4.49 -4.06 -38.01
C HIS A 305 -4.64 -3.56 -39.46
N LEU A 306 -4.47 -2.26 -39.66
CA LEU A 306 -4.31 -1.66 -40.98
C LEU A 306 -2.97 -2.08 -41.59
N LEU A 307 -3.00 -2.99 -42.57
CA LEU A 307 -1.92 -3.11 -43.52
C LEU A 307 -1.88 -1.85 -44.40
N PRO A 308 -0.70 -1.27 -44.70
CA PRO A 308 -0.59 -0.04 -45.48
C PRO A 308 -1.09 -0.26 -46.91
N LYS A 309 -2.37 0.06 -47.15
CA LYS A 309 -2.99 0.09 -48.47
C LYS A 309 -2.34 1.22 -49.27
N VAL A 310 -2.02 0.97 -50.54
CA VAL A 310 -1.22 1.88 -51.39
C VAL A 310 -1.77 3.31 -51.32
N LEU A 311 -0.94 4.24 -50.82
CA LEU A 311 -1.24 5.68 -50.76
C LEU A 311 -1.37 6.20 -52.20
N GLY A 312 -2.61 6.28 -52.67
CA GLY A 312 -2.93 6.81 -53.99
C GLY A 312 -3.01 8.33 -53.94
N ASN A 313 -2.32 9.00 -54.87
CA ASN A 313 -2.40 10.45 -55.02
C ASN A 313 -3.82 10.86 -55.45
N ALA A 314 -4.68 11.10 -54.47
CA ALA A 314 -5.97 11.74 -54.68
C ALA A 314 -5.75 13.15 -55.25
N ALA A 315 -6.71 13.64 -56.04
CA ALA A 315 -6.72 15.06 -56.39
C ALA A 315 -7.26 15.81 -55.17
N LEU A 316 -6.35 16.40 -54.40
CA LEU A 316 -6.66 17.10 -53.16
C LEU A 316 -6.59 18.61 -53.40
N ASP A 317 -7.50 19.32 -52.74
CA ASP A 317 -7.45 20.77 -52.65
C ASP A 317 -6.32 21.18 -51.67
N ASP A 318 -5.87 22.42 -51.81
CA ASP A 318 -4.78 23.10 -51.10
C ASP A 318 -5.26 24.56 -51.01
N THR A 319 -5.99 24.85 -49.94
CA THR A 319 -6.87 26.02 -49.84
C THR A 319 -6.11 27.32 -49.53
N ASP A 320 -5.01 27.23 -48.78
CA ASP A 320 -4.15 28.38 -48.45
C ASP A 320 -2.98 28.58 -49.44
N GLY A 321 -2.56 27.51 -50.14
CA GLY A 321 -1.57 27.51 -51.21
C GLY A 321 -0.14 27.21 -50.76
N GLU A 322 0.10 26.68 -49.55
CA GLU A 322 1.46 26.36 -49.10
C GLU A 322 2.03 25.02 -49.62
N GLY A 323 1.17 24.14 -50.13
CA GLY A 323 1.55 22.83 -50.67
C GLY A 323 1.43 21.67 -49.68
N LEU A 324 0.98 21.92 -48.45
CA LEU A 324 0.22 20.95 -47.68
C LEU A 324 -1.22 20.96 -48.26
N THR A 325 -1.90 19.82 -48.25
CA THR A 325 -3.25 19.71 -48.84
C THR A 325 -4.30 19.72 -47.74
N ASP A 326 -5.54 20.12 -48.01
CA ASP A 326 -6.64 20.17 -47.02
C ASP A 326 -6.80 18.89 -46.19
N ILE A 327 -6.52 17.71 -46.79
CA ILE A 327 -6.53 16.41 -46.10
C ILE A 327 -5.27 16.15 -45.26
N ALA A 328 -4.12 16.66 -45.68
CA ALA A 328 -2.87 16.59 -44.91
C ALA A 328 -2.90 17.57 -43.73
N GLU A 329 -3.39 18.79 -43.93
CA GLU A 329 -3.63 19.77 -42.86
C GLU A 329 -4.58 19.19 -41.81
N PHE A 330 -5.73 18.66 -42.26
CA PHE A 330 -6.68 17.95 -41.37
C PHE A 330 -6.06 16.75 -40.64
N ALA A 331 -5.15 16.02 -41.31
CA ALA A 331 -4.47 14.86 -40.74
C ALA A 331 -3.40 15.21 -39.70
N VAL A 332 -2.74 16.36 -39.86
CA VAL A 332 -1.73 16.88 -38.91
C VAL A 332 -2.39 17.69 -37.78
N GLY A 333 -3.50 18.36 -38.07
CA GLY A 333 -4.19 19.28 -37.15
C GLY A 333 -3.99 20.77 -37.47
N THR A 334 -3.40 21.11 -38.62
CA THR A 334 -3.09 22.49 -39.01
C THR A 334 -4.25 23.17 -39.77
N SER A 335 -4.16 24.49 -39.96
CA SER A 335 -5.25 25.33 -40.44
C SER A 335 -5.34 25.40 -41.97
N GLN A 336 -6.39 24.80 -42.55
CA GLN A 336 -6.78 24.84 -43.98
C GLN A 336 -6.90 26.24 -44.63
N THR A 337 -6.65 27.33 -43.89
CA THR A 337 -6.78 28.71 -44.38
C THR A 337 -5.63 29.62 -43.94
N ASN A 338 -4.64 29.09 -43.22
CA ASN A 338 -3.55 29.88 -42.65
C ASN A 338 -2.24 29.09 -42.65
N ILE A 339 -1.34 29.49 -43.54
CA ILE A 339 -0.01 28.91 -43.84
C ILE A 339 0.96 28.76 -42.64
N ASP A 340 0.63 29.28 -41.47
CA ASP A 340 1.52 29.45 -40.31
C ASP A 340 0.63 29.38 -39.08
N THR A 341 0.29 28.16 -38.67
CA THR A 341 -0.81 27.87 -37.74
C THR A 341 -0.51 28.41 -36.34
N ASP A 342 0.71 28.27 -35.85
CA ASP A 342 1.11 28.75 -34.52
C ASP A 342 1.59 30.22 -34.49
N ASN A 343 1.88 30.81 -35.67
CA ASN A 343 2.39 32.17 -35.88
C ASN A 343 3.86 32.38 -35.44
N ASP A 344 4.71 31.35 -35.43
CA ASP A 344 6.16 31.46 -35.17
C ASP A 344 6.92 32.15 -36.34
N GLY A 345 6.35 32.13 -37.55
CA GLY A 345 6.92 32.72 -38.76
C GLY A 345 7.59 31.75 -39.74
N ILE A 346 7.53 30.45 -39.47
CA ILE A 346 7.73 29.34 -40.41
C ILE A 346 6.33 28.96 -40.96
N ASN A 347 6.27 28.08 -41.96
CA ASN A 347 5.01 27.63 -42.55
C ASN A 347 4.83 26.12 -42.34
N ASP A 348 3.61 25.65 -42.13
CA ASP A 348 3.32 24.34 -41.53
C ASP A 348 4.01 23.18 -42.27
N LEU A 349 3.94 23.16 -43.61
CA LEU A 349 4.66 22.18 -44.44
C LEU A 349 6.18 22.19 -44.22
N ALA A 350 6.78 23.37 -44.04
CA ALA A 350 8.23 23.50 -43.86
C ALA A 350 8.67 23.03 -42.46
N GLU A 351 7.81 23.15 -41.45
CA GLU A 351 8.05 22.61 -40.11
C GLU A 351 7.99 21.10 -40.11
N LEU A 352 6.93 20.52 -40.68
CA LEU A 352 6.77 19.08 -40.86
C LEU A 352 7.94 18.44 -41.63
N GLN A 353 8.49 19.14 -42.62
CA GLN A 353 9.69 18.70 -43.37
C GLN A 353 11.00 18.85 -42.59
N GLN A 354 11.03 19.71 -41.57
CA GLN A 354 12.18 19.92 -40.68
C GLN A 354 12.09 19.06 -39.40
N GLY A 355 10.94 18.45 -39.12
CA GLY A 355 10.66 17.76 -37.86
C GLY A 355 10.42 18.72 -36.69
N LEU A 356 9.90 19.91 -37.00
CA LEU A 356 9.37 20.88 -36.04
C LEU A 356 7.85 20.68 -35.90
N ASP A 357 7.26 21.24 -34.84
CA ASP A 357 5.84 21.12 -34.54
C ASP A 357 5.06 22.36 -35.04
N PRO A 358 4.27 22.25 -36.13
CA PRO A 358 3.54 23.38 -36.73
C PRO A 358 2.36 23.89 -35.87
N LEU A 359 2.18 23.33 -34.67
CA LEU A 359 1.12 23.72 -33.75
C LEU A 359 1.66 24.44 -32.51
N GLY A 360 2.99 24.61 -32.39
CA GLY A 360 3.60 25.33 -31.26
C GLY A 360 3.26 24.71 -29.89
N GLY A 361 3.17 23.38 -29.82
CA GLY A 361 2.78 22.59 -28.64
C GLY A 361 1.27 22.39 -28.44
N ARG A 362 0.42 22.72 -29.43
CA ARG A 362 -1.05 22.83 -29.24
C ARG A 362 -1.92 21.67 -29.72
N ALA A 363 -1.39 20.60 -30.30
CA ALA A 363 -2.20 19.38 -30.42
C ALA A 363 -1.36 18.12 -30.28
N PHE A 364 -1.67 17.38 -29.22
CA PHE A 364 -1.16 16.03 -29.02
C PHE A 364 -2.08 15.01 -29.72
N PRO A 365 -1.54 13.92 -30.28
CA PRO A 365 -2.36 12.84 -30.81
C PRO A 365 -3.23 12.24 -29.69
N THR A 366 -4.39 11.69 -30.05
CA THR A 366 -5.22 10.94 -29.09
C THR A 366 -4.51 9.66 -28.66
N GLY A 367 -4.54 9.36 -27.36
CA GLY A 367 -3.86 8.25 -26.73
C GLY A 367 -2.77 8.70 -25.74
N ILE A 368 -1.83 7.81 -25.44
CA ILE A 368 -0.69 8.09 -24.57
C ILE A 368 0.23 9.10 -25.26
N ILE A 369 0.36 10.29 -24.67
CA ILE A 369 1.27 11.36 -25.10
C ILE A 369 2.68 11.05 -24.60
N SER A 370 2.80 10.63 -23.34
CA SER A 370 4.07 10.32 -22.70
C SER A 370 3.91 9.23 -21.64
N SER A 371 4.99 8.48 -21.43
CA SER A 371 5.09 7.40 -20.42
C SER A 371 6.33 7.64 -19.58
N LEU A 372 6.15 7.90 -18.29
CA LEU A 372 7.23 8.25 -17.37
C LEU A 372 7.47 7.11 -16.36
N PRO A 373 8.57 6.33 -16.51
CA PRO A 373 8.88 5.26 -15.57
C PRO A 373 9.28 5.85 -14.22
N LEU A 374 8.57 5.45 -13.17
CA LEU A 374 8.85 5.83 -11.79
C LEU A 374 9.60 4.68 -11.07
N ARG A 375 10.12 4.95 -9.88
CA ARG A 375 10.60 3.91 -8.96
C ARG A 375 9.37 3.36 -8.23
N GLY A 376 9.26 2.05 -8.05
CA GLY A 376 8.08 1.43 -7.44
C GLY A 376 6.89 1.30 -8.41
N GLU A 377 5.69 1.22 -7.85
CA GLU A 377 4.42 1.08 -8.60
C GLU A 377 3.60 2.35 -8.43
N ALA A 378 3.22 3.04 -9.50
CA ALA A 378 2.33 4.20 -9.41
C ALA A 378 0.91 3.74 -8.98
N LYS A 379 0.45 4.17 -7.81
CA LYS A 379 -0.82 3.74 -7.17
C LYS A 379 -1.87 4.84 -6.98
N SER A 380 -1.45 6.09 -6.83
CA SER A 380 -2.33 7.26 -6.74
C SER A 380 -1.59 8.47 -7.33
N VAL A 381 -2.32 9.41 -7.94
CA VAL A 381 -1.77 10.60 -8.60
C VAL A 381 -2.67 11.82 -8.39
N VAL A 382 -2.11 12.87 -7.78
CA VAL A 382 -2.74 14.19 -7.68
C VAL A 382 -1.99 15.17 -8.56
N VAL A 383 -2.69 16.08 -9.24
CA VAL A 383 -2.10 17.07 -10.15
C VAL A 383 -2.55 18.47 -9.78
N GLU A 384 -1.58 19.27 -9.34
CA GLU A 384 -1.73 20.63 -8.83
C GLU A 384 -1.13 21.67 -9.78
N GLY A 385 -1.51 22.93 -9.59
CA GLY A 385 -0.94 24.09 -10.27
C GLY A 385 -1.93 24.86 -11.14
N SER A 386 -1.44 25.81 -11.93
CA SER A 386 -2.30 26.70 -12.70
C SER A 386 -1.73 27.06 -14.07
N THR A 387 -2.63 27.35 -15.03
CA THR A 387 -2.23 27.62 -16.42
C THR A 387 -1.66 29.03 -16.64
N ASP A 388 -1.88 29.96 -15.71
CA ASP A 388 -1.28 31.31 -15.77
C ASP A 388 0.15 31.36 -15.22
N GLU A 389 0.48 30.49 -14.26
CA GLU A 389 1.81 30.44 -13.62
C GLU A 389 2.81 29.60 -14.42
N LEU A 390 2.33 28.85 -15.43
CA LEU A 390 3.11 27.95 -16.30
C LEU A 390 3.77 26.78 -15.56
N GLU A 391 3.34 26.49 -14.33
CA GLU A 391 3.81 25.36 -13.53
C GLU A 391 2.61 24.49 -13.11
N GLN A 392 2.64 23.24 -13.55
CA GLN A 392 1.74 22.16 -13.16
C GLN A 392 2.61 21.00 -12.66
N THR A 393 2.24 20.40 -11.52
CA THR A 393 3.03 19.35 -10.85
C THR A 393 2.15 18.17 -10.50
N ALA A 394 2.56 16.98 -10.93
CA ALA A 394 1.95 15.72 -10.54
C ALA A 394 2.73 15.09 -9.38
N TYR A 395 2.02 14.71 -8.32
CA TYR A 395 2.52 14.02 -7.15
C TYR A 395 1.98 12.60 -7.20
N VAL A 396 2.86 11.60 -7.13
CA VAL A 396 2.52 10.20 -7.37
C VAL A 396 2.94 9.34 -6.19
N ALA A 397 1.97 8.64 -5.58
CA ALA A 397 2.25 7.57 -4.62
C ALA A 397 2.81 6.35 -5.38
N THR A 398 3.99 5.89 -4.99
CA THR A 398 4.80 4.91 -5.72
C THR A 398 4.91 3.55 -5.03
N GLY A 399 3.92 3.18 -4.22
CA GLY A 399 3.88 1.91 -3.50
C GLY A 399 5.08 1.74 -2.58
N SER A 400 5.72 0.58 -2.64
CA SER A 400 6.95 0.23 -1.88
C SER A 400 8.15 1.18 -2.03
N TYR A 401 8.04 2.27 -2.81
CA TYR A 401 9.05 3.30 -2.90
C TYR A 401 8.70 4.63 -2.20
N GLY A 402 7.43 4.98 -1.99
CA GLY A 402 7.07 6.27 -1.39
C GLY A 402 6.54 7.30 -2.38
N LEU A 403 7.22 8.44 -2.57
CA LEU A 403 6.70 9.59 -3.33
C LEU A 403 7.54 9.92 -4.57
N ALA A 404 6.90 10.27 -5.68
CA ALA A 404 7.53 10.92 -6.83
C ALA A 404 6.86 12.27 -7.14
N ILE A 405 7.67 13.28 -7.48
CA ILE A 405 7.22 14.63 -7.86
C ILE A 405 7.65 14.90 -9.30
N VAL A 406 6.70 15.28 -10.15
CA VAL A 406 6.86 15.37 -11.60
C VAL A 406 6.34 16.71 -12.09
N ASN A 407 7.19 17.50 -12.78
CA ASN A 407 6.71 18.66 -13.54
C ASN A 407 5.89 18.15 -14.73
N ALA A 408 4.61 18.46 -14.71
CA ALA A 408 3.57 18.04 -15.64
C ALA A 408 3.20 19.12 -16.68
N SER A 409 3.82 20.31 -16.59
CA SER A 409 3.54 21.50 -17.43
C SER A 409 3.81 21.31 -18.94
N GLN A 410 4.44 20.21 -19.34
CA GLN A 410 4.67 19.82 -20.74
C GLN A 410 4.21 18.37 -20.91
N PHE A 411 3.11 18.14 -21.60
CA PHE A 411 2.39 16.86 -21.58
C PHE A 411 3.12 15.71 -22.30
N ASP A 412 3.92 16.02 -23.32
CA ASP A 412 4.76 15.06 -24.05
C ASP A 412 6.11 14.79 -23.38
N ASN A 413 6.61 15.75 -22.62
CA ASN A 413 7.89 15.69 -21.91
C ASN A 413 7.74 16.08 -20.42
N PRO A 414 7.00 15.30 -19.62
CA PRO A 414 6.97 15.45 -18.17
C PRO A 414 8.33 15.09 -17.56
N ILE A 415 8.75 15.83 -16.53
CA ILE A 415 10.10 15.72 -15.95
C ILE A 415 9.98 15.36 -14.46
N ILE A 416 10.59 14.25 -14.05
CA ILE A 416 10.77 13.92 -12.63
C ILE A 416 11.64 15.01 -12.00
N LEU A 417 11.09 15.73 -11.01
CA LEU A 417 11.82 16.72 -10.21
C LEU A 417 12.56 16.02 -9.07
N GLY A 418 11.84 15.21 -8.30
CA GLY A 418 12.34 14.51 -7.12
C GLY A 418 11.63 13.17 -6.89
N GLN A 419 12.28 12.28 -6.15
CA GLN A 419 11.70 11.02 -5.67
C GLN A 419 12.24 10.74 -4.27
N LEU A 420 11.36 10.40 -3.33
CA LEU A 420 11.66 10.19 -1.92
C LEU A 420 11.32 8.75 -1.52
N ASP A 421 12.30 8.06 -0.94
CA ASP A 421 12.12 6.74 -0.34
C ASP A 421 11.33 6.87 0.96
N LEU A 422 10.19 6.18 1.07
CA LEU A 422 9.38 6.13 2.31
C LEU A 422 9.40 4.70 2.89
N PRO A 423 10.49 4.29 3.57
CA PRO A 423 10.64 2.93 4.08
C PRO A 423 9.62 2.60 5.17
N GLY A 424 9.28 1.31 5.28
CA GLY A 424 8.34 0.76 6.26
C GLY A 424 6.91 0.56 5.76
N GLY A 425 6.55 1.07 4.57
CA GLY A 425 5.19 1.01 4.04
C GLY A 425 5.06 0.72 2.54
N ASP A 426 3.81 0.74 2.09
CA ASP A 426 3.41 0.71 0.67
C ASP A 426 2.56 1.96 0.43
N ALA A 427 3.12 2.98 -0.23
CA ALA A 427 2.43 4.23 -0.54
C ALA A 427 1.24 3.98 -1.46
N THR A 428 0.04 3.96 -0.88
CA THR A 428 -1.22 3.72 -1.58
C THR A 428 -1.88 5.01 -2.06
N ASP A 429 -1.64 6.13 -1.37
CA ASP A 429 -2.35 7.38 -1.63
C ASP A 429 -1.52 8.63 -1.30
N VAL A 430 -1.82 9.77 -1.94
CA VAL A 430 -1.17 11.05 -1.71
C VAL A 430 -2.14 12.22 -1.88
N ALA A 431 -2.08 13.19 -0.96
CA ALA A 431 -2.75 14.49 -1.08
C ALA A 431 -1.73 15.61 -0.82
N VAL A 432 -2.00 16.83 -1.32
CA VAL A 432 -1.07 17.96 -1.24
C VAL A 432 -1.75 19.24 -0.74
N ASP A 433 -1.10 19.97 0.16
CA ASP A 433 -1.40 21.38 0.44
C ASP A 433 -0.33 22.27 -0.21
N THR A 434 -0.71 22.97 -1.28
CA THR A 434 0.20 23.86 -2.04
C THR A 434 0.47 25.20 -1.35
N ASN A 435 -0.30 25.58 -0.31
CA ASN A 435 0.00 26.78 0.47
C ASN A 435 1.05 26.49 1.54
N LEU A 436 0.93 25.35 2.22
CA LEU A 436 1.93 24.88 3.19
C LEU A 436 3.17 24.27 2.53
N GLN A 437 3.08 23.84 1.27
CA GLN A 437 4.12 23.05 0.59
C GLN A 437 4.39 21.72 1.31
N ILE A 438 3.31 21.03 1.71
CA ILE A 438 3.37 19.73 2.37
C ILE A 438 2.53 18.71 1.59
N ALA A 439 3.10 17.54 1.33
CA ALA A 439 2.39 16.37 0.82
C ALA A 439 2.16 15.36 1.95
N ALA A 440 0.91 14.91 2.13
CA ALA A 440 0.57 13.80 3.02
C ALA A 440 0.51 12.51 2.21
N VAL A 441 1.30 11.50 2.58
CA VAL A 441 1.39 10.22 1.87
C VAL A 441 0.95 9.09 2.79
N ALA A 442 -0.10 8.38 2.39
CA ALA A 442 -0.64 7.23 3.10
C ALA A 442 0.15 5.98 2.71
N THR A 443 0.90 5.37 3.65
CA THR A 443 1.80 4.24 3.36
C THR A 443 1.31 2.89 3.88
N ASN A 444 0.01 2.76 4.08
CA ASN A 444 -0.64 1.56 4.61
C ASN A 444 -0.01 1.18 5.95
N THR A 445 0.67 0.04 6.09
CA THR A 445 1.30 -0.35 7.36
C THR A 445 2.47 0.53 7.80
N GLY A 446 3.01 1.40 6.95
CA GLY A 446 4.21 2.22 7.23
C GLY A 446 3.96 3.61 7.85
N ALA A 447 2.74 3.85 8.34
CA ALA A 447 2.28 5.11 8.92
C ALA A 447 1.95 6.22 7.87
N LEU A 448 1.48 7.38 8.33
CA LEU A 448 1.20 8.56 7.52
C LEU A 448 2.47 9.43 7.48
N LYS A 449 2.94 9.77 6.28
CA LYS A 449 4.17 10.55 6.09
C LYS A 449 3.80 11.96 5.66
N LEU A 450 4.23 12.96 6.42
CA LEU A 450 4.17 14.37 6.02
C LEU A 450 5.51 14.74 5.39
N VAL A 451 5.48 15.26 4.17
CA VAL A 451 6.67 15.48 3.33
C VAL A 451 6.72 16.95 2.91
N ASP A 452 7.79 17.64 3.28
CA ASP A 452 8.12 18.96 2.74
C ASP A 452 8.42 18.84 1.25
N ILE A 453 7.70 19.60 0.44
CA ILE A 453 7.81 19.66 -1.02
C ILE A 453 8.22 21.06 -1.53
N SER A 454 8.61 21.97 -0.63
CA SER A 454 9.01 23.35 -0.95
C SER A 454 10.25 23.45 -1.84
N ASP A 455 11.15 22.46 -1.80
CA ASP A 455 12.08 22.13 -2.88
C ASP A 455 11.64 20.81 -3.53
N PRO A 456 10.87 20.82 -4.62
CA PRO A 456 10.37 19.60 -5.26
C PRO A 456 11.49 18.77 -5.93
N MET A 457 12.72 19.28 -6.00
CA MET A 457 13.89 18.51 -6.43
C MET A 457 14.55 17.74 -5.27
N LEU A 458 14.29 18.12 -4.02
CA LEU A 458 14.85 17.54 -2.80
C LEU A 458 13.79 17.40 -1.68
N PRO A 459 12.65 16.73 -1.94
CA PRO A 459 11.61 16.52 -0.93
C PRO A 459 12.14 15.71 0.26
N THR A 460 11.69 16.03 1.47
CA THR A 460 12.13 15.40 2.72
C THR A 460 10.94 15.05 3.61
N VAL A 461 10.99 13.90 4.30
CA VAL A 461 10.01 13.60 5.35
C VAL A 461 10.19 14.63 6.46
N GLU A 462 9.15 15.40 6.71
CA GLU A 462 9.09 16.35 7.82
C GLU A 462 8.65 15.62 9.10
N GLN A 463 7.61 14.79 9.00
CA GLN A 463 7.05 14.07 10.15
C GLN A 463 6.53 12.67 9.75
N THR A 464 6.60 11.72 10.69
CA THR A 464 5.95 10.40 10.59
C THR A 464 4.88 10.31 11.67
N ILE A 465 3.61 10.28 11.27
CA ILE A 465 2.48 10.19 12.20
C ILE A 465 2.02 8.74 12.23
N ASN A 466 2.01 8.10 13.41
CA ASN A 466 1.79 6.66 13.64
C ASN A 466 0.36 6.13 13.35
N ILE A 467 -0.26 6.65 12.31
CA ILE A 467 -1.56 6.26 11.76
C ILE A 467 -1.29 5.47 10.48
N PRO A 468 -1.49 4.14 10.44
CA PRO A 468 -1.23 3.30 9.26
C PRO A 468 -2.30 3.47 8.17
N ALA A 469 -2.31 4.67 7.58
CA ALA A 469 -3.36 5.15 6.69
C ALA A 469 -3.28 4.51 5.30
N ASN A 470 -4.44 4.17 4.73
CA ASN A 470 -4.54 3.61 3.38
C ASN A 470 -5.12 4.58 2.33
N GLN A 471 -5.74 5.67 2.77
CA GLN A 471 -6.24 6.79 1.94
C GLN A 471 -6.01 8.09 2.69
N VAL A 472 -5.85 9.21 1.97
CA VAL A 472 -5.71 10.54 2.55
C VAL A 472 -6.23 11.64 1.60
N GLU A 473 -6.96 12.59 2.15
CA GLU A 473 -7.43 13.81 1.48
C GLU A 473 -7.06 15.04 2.30
N ILE A 474 -6.93 16.22 1.68
CA ILE A 474 -6.53 17.45 2.37
C ILE A 474 -7.57 18.56 2.21
N TYR A 475 -7.77 19.33 3.30
CA TYR A 475 -8.52 20.58 3.29
C TYR A 475 -7.97 21.56 4.34
N ASN A 476 -7.63 22.79 3.93
CA ASN A 476 -7.16 23.88 4.79
C ASN A 476 -6.06 23.50 5.80
N GLY A 477 -4.97 22.87 5.37
CA GLY A 477 -3.89 22.48 6.27
C GLY A 477 -4.18 21.25 7.15
N ILE A 478 -5.29 20.53 6.92
CA ILE A 478 -5.65 19.29 7.63
C ILE A 478 -5.67 18.12 6.66
N ALA A 479 -4.99 17.02 7.01
CA ALA A 479 -5.10 15.72 6.34
C ALA A 479 -6.18 14.85 7.00
N TYR A 480 -7.07 14.29 6.19
CA TYR A 480 -8.11 13.34 6.59
C TYR A 480 -7.69 11.93 6.15
N ALA A 481 -6.96 11.24 7.02
CA ALA A 481 -6.36 9.94 6.75
C ALA A 481 -7.21 8.79 7.32
N THR A 482 -7.37 7.66 6.61
CA THR A 482 -8.21 6.53 7.11
C THR A 482 -7.47 5.24 7.41
N VAL A 483 -7.88 4.59 8.51
CA VAL A 483 -7.47 3.22 8.89
C VAL A 483 -8.72 2.41 9.22
N GLY A 484 -8.99 1.35 8.47
CA GLY A 484 -10.20 0.54 8.68
C GLY A 484 -11.46 1.36 8.44
N THR A 485 -12.30 1.54 9.46
CA THR A 485 -13.49 2.42 9.41
C THR A 485 -13.31 3.73 10.20
N SER A 486 -12.10 4.01 10.68
CA SER A 486 -11.76 5.27 11.35
C SER A 486 -11.12 6.24 10.35
N MET A 487 -11.54 7.49 10.42
CA MET A 487 -10.91 8.63 9.76
C MET A 487 -10.25 9.49 10.85
N TYR A 488 -9.05 9.97 10.59
CA TYR A 488 -8.25 10.79 11.49
C TYR A 488 -8.02 12.14 10.82
N ALA A 489 -8.46 13.22 11.45
CA ALA A 489 -8.04 14.57 11.09
C ALA A 489 -6.69 14.84 11.75
N VAL A 490 -5.67 15.09 10.93
CA VAL A 490 -4.28 15.31 11.34
C VAL A 490 -3.85 16.68 10.85
N ASP A 491 -3.26 17.48 11.74
CA ASP A 491 -2.70 18.77 11.37
C ASP A 491 -1.42 18.61 10.52
N LEU A 492 -1.33 19.28 9.38
CA LEU A 492 -0.16 19.17 8.50
C LEU A 492 1.09 19.86 9.04
N LEU A 493 0.95 20.90 9.87
CA LEU A 493 2.06 21.69 10.38
C LEU A 493 2.62 21.14 11.69
N THR A 494 1.77 20.54 12.53
CA THR A 494 2.13 20.06 13.88
C THR A 494 2.11 18.54 14.02
N GLY A 495 1.54 17.81 13.05
CA GLY A 495 1.36 16.36 13.11
C GLY A 495 0.29 15.87 14.07
N GLU A 496 -0.40 16.79 14.75
CA GLU A 496 -1.30 16.46 15.85
C GLU A 496 -2.60 15.80 15.35
N GLU A 497 -3.02 14.72 16.01
CA GLU A 497 -4.33 14.10 15.78
C GLU A 497 -5.44 14.95 16.46
N LEU A 498 -6.25 15.62 15.65
CA LEU A 498 -7.28 16.55 16.13
C LEU A 498 -8.64 15.89 16.43
N GLN A 499 -8.88 14.65 15.98
CA GLN A 499 -10.16 14.23 15.35
C GLN A 499 -10.14 12.77 14.84
N GLN A 500 -10.21 11.75 15.72
CA GLN A 500 -10.68 10.42 15.30
C GLN A 500 -12.21 10.36 15.15
N LEU A 501 -12.69 10.21 13.91
CA LEU A 501 -14.10 9.99 13.56
C LEU A 501 -14.34 8.57 13.05
N ASN A 502 -15.26 7.82 13.69
CA ASN A 502 -15.66 6.48 13.23
C ASN A 502 -16.82 6.57 12.22
N LEU A 503 -16.57 6.18 10.97
CA LEU A 503 -17.54 6.19 9.88
C LEU A 503 -18.61 5.07 10.02
N GLY A 504 -18.36 4.10 10.90
CA GLY A 504 -19.25 3.00 11.20
C GLY A 504 -19.21 1.86 10.19
N GLY A 505 -19.90 0.75 10.53
CA GLY A 505 -19.90 -0.46 9.72
C GLY A 505 -18.75 -1.41 10.07
N SER A 506 -18.15 -2.03 9.05
CA SER A 506 -17.05 -2.99 9.21
C SER A 506 -16.31 -3.18 7.90
N GLY A 507 -14.98 -3.12 7.91
CA GLY A 507 -14.15 -3.25 6.71
C GLY A 507 -13.08 -2.16 6.68
N THR A 508 -12.71 -1.74 5.48
CA THR A 508 -11.79 -0.64 5.20
C THR A 508 -12.50 0.42 4.35
N VAL A 509 -12.14 1.69 4.53
CA VAL A 509 -12.37 2.73 3.51
C VAL A 509 -11.49 2.41 2.31
N THR A 510 -12.05 2.42 1.10
CA THR A 510 -11.34 2.02 -0.14
C THR A 510 -11.48 3.02 -1.28
N GLY A 511 -12.17 4.12 -1.02
CA GLY A 511 -12.36 5.25 -1.94
C GLY A 511 -12.75 6.47 -1.11
N MET A 512 -12.16 7.60 -1.47
CA MET A 512 -12.32 8.89 -0.83
C MET A 512 -12.30 9.97 -1.92
N ALA A 513 -13.10 11.03 -1.77
CA ALA A 513 -13.03 12.22 -2.63
C ALA A 513 -13.57 13.46 -1.92
N ARG A 514 -13.03 14.63 -2.25
CA ARG A 514 -13.47 15.93 -1.75
C ARG A 514 -14.25 16.75 -2.80
N GLU A 515 -15.25 17.51 -2.36
CA GLU A 515 -15.90 18.60 -3.13
C GLU A 515 -16.13 19.77 -2.16
N GLY A 516 -15.38 20.87 -2.31
CA GLY A 516 -15.37 21.96 -1.35
C GLY A 516 -15.19 21.50 0.10
N GLU A 517 -16.16 21.83 0.95
CA GLU A 517 -16.22 21.55 2.40
C GLU A 517 -16.74 20.13 2.75
N LYS A 518 -16.84 19.22 1.78
CA LYS A 518 -17.39 17.87 1.99
C LYS A 518 -16.42 16.78 1.55
N LEU A 519 -16.37 15.72 2.35
CA LEU A 519 -15.66 14.49 2.05
C LEU A 519 -16.64 13.34 1.84
N TYR A 520 -16.45 12.58 0.77
CA TYR A 520 -17.23 11.42 0.40
C TYR A 520 -16.38 10.16 0.57
N THR A 521 -16.91 9.14 1.24
CA THR A 521 -16.15 7.94 1.61
C THR A 521 -16.95 6.67 1.32
N TYR A 522 -16.26 5.58 0.97
CA TYR A 522 -16.89 4.26 0.83
C TYR A 522 -16.16 3.17 1.63
N VAL A 523 -16.91 2.47 2.49
CA VAL A 523 -16.44 1.33 3.29
C VAL A 523 -16.89 0.02 2.65
N SER A 524 -15.94 -0.73 2.08
CA SER A 524 -16.24 -1.90 1.23
C SER A 524 -16.85 -3.08 1.99
N GLY A 525 -16.39 -3.39 3.21
CA GLY A 525 -16.87 -4.53 3.98
C GLY A 525 -18.33 -4.42 4.47
N SER A 526 -18.87 -3.20 4.57
CA SER A 526 -20.25 -2.93 5.00
C SER A 526 -21.12 -2.28 3.91
N ASP A 527 -20.61 -2.14 2.69
CA ASP A 527 -21.24 -1.45 1.56
C ASP A 527 -21.67 0.00 1.91
N THR A 528 -20.90 0.73 2.73
CA THR A 528 -21.37 1.98 3.35
C THR A 528 -20.74 3.21 2.70
N PHE A 529 -21.54 3.96 1.95
CA PHE A 529 -21.20 5.30 1.47
C PHE A 529 -21.57 6.34 2.54
N SER A 530 -20.67 7.28 2.83
CA SER A 530 -20.90 8.36 3.81
C SER A 530 -20.49 9.72 3.24
N ILE A 531 -21.24 10.75 3.63
CA ILE A 531 -20.91 12.16 3.41
C ILE A 531 -20.52 12.78 4.75
N VAL A 532 -19.36 13.42 4.80
CA VAL A 532 -18.77 14.04 5.98
C VAL A 532 -18.59 15.53 5.73
N ASP A 533 -19.01 16.35 6.68
CA ASP A 533 -18.73 17.79 6.76
C ASP A 533 -17.34 17.99 7.36
N ILE A 534 -16.49 18.73 6.64
CA ILE A 534 -15.12 19.10 7.04
C ILE A 534 -14.93 20.64 7.09
N SER A 535 -16.03 21.41 7.05
CA SER A 535 -16.01 22.89 7.17
C SER A 535 -15.47 23.40 8.51
N ASN A 536 -15.48 22.55 9.55
CA ASN A 536 -14.82 22.79 10.82
C ASN A 536 -13.55 21.92 10.88
N GLU A 537 -12.41 22.54 10.60
CA GLU A 537 -11.06 21.96 10.50
C GLU A 537 -10.69 21.04 11.69
N THR A 538 -11.25 21.28 12.89
CA THR A 538 -10.95 20.50 14.11
C THR A 538 -12.08 19.55 14.54
N GLN A 539 -13.19 19.46 13.79
CA GLN A 539 -14.34 18.63 14.19
C GLN A 539 -15.19 18.21 12.98
N ALA A 540 -14.69 17.23 12.22
CA ALA A 540 -15.45 16.63 11.13
C ALA A 540 -16.70 15.90 11.66
N SER A 541 -17.78 15.86 10.87
CA SER A 541 -19.03 15.20 11.28
C SER A 541 -19.80 14.55 10.12
N ILE A 542 -20.43 13.39 10.38
CA ILE A 542 -21.19 12.66 9.35
C ILE A 542 -22.54 13.35 9.10
N LEU A 543 -22.77 13.80 7.86
CA LEU A 543 -24.02 14.41 7.42
C LEU A 543 -25.09 13.36 7.07
N GLY A 544 -24.70 12.33 6.33
CA GLY A 544 -25.61 11.33 5.77
C GLY A 544 -24.89 10.07 5.30
N GLN A 545 -25.62 8.94 5.25
CA GLN A 545 -25.07 7.64 4.84
C GLN A 545 -26.07 6.86 3.99
N LEU A 546 -25.55 6.07 3.04
CA LEU A 546 -26.32 5.20 2.15
C LEU A 546 -25.62 3.84 2.03
N ARG A 547 -26.40 2.74 2.04
CA ARG A 547 -25.84 1.42 1.72
C ARG A 547 -25.91 1.16 0.22
N VAL A 548 -24.77 0.92 -0.43
CA VAL A 548 -24.64 0.66 -1.87
C VAL A 548 -23.78 -0.57 -2.09
N SER A 549 -24.38 -1.73 -2.36
CA SER A 549 -23.61 -2.97 -2.52
C SER A 549 -22.87 -3.04 -3.87
N ILE A 550 -21.56 -3.26 -3.80
CA ILE A 550 -20.64 -3.38 -4.94
C ILE A 550 -19.89 -4.70 -4.82
N ALA A 551 -19.76 -5.44 -5.92
CA ALA A 551 -19.08 -6.74 -5.93
C ALA A 551 -17.57 -6.58 -6.20
N SER A 552 -16.94 -5.61 -5.53
CA SER A 552 -15.50 -5.32 -5.59
C SER A 552 -14.94 -5.18 -4.18
N ARG A 553 -13.63 -5.35 -4.02
CA ARG A 553 -12.91 -5.07 -2.77
C ARG A 553 -12.41 -3.63 -2.71
N ASP A 554 -11.94 -3.14 -3.86
CA ASP A 554 -11.48 -1.77 -4.06
C ASP A 554 -12.58 -1.02 -4.82
N VAL A 555 -12.91 0.19 -4.34
CA VAL A 555 -14.01 1.00 -4.86
C VAL A 555 -13.64 2.46 -4.71
N GLY A 556 -13.18 3.07 -5.79
CA GLY A 556 -12.93 4.50 -5.90
C GLY A 556 -14.21 5.32 -5.89
N VAL A 557 -14.08 6.58 -5.49
CA VAL A 557 -15.16 7.53 -5.28
C VAL A 557 -14.80 8.80 -6.03
N PHE A 558 -15.76 9.38 -6.74
CA PHE A 558 -15.64 10.74 -7.25
C PHE A 558 -16.95 11.47 -7.03
N ALA A 559 -16.93 12.75 -6.66
CA ALA A 559 -18.14 13.52 -6.44
C ALA A 559 -18.05 14.93 -7.00
N ALA A 560 -19.08 15.35 -7.73
CA ALA A 560 -19.19 16.69 -8.27
C ALA A 560 -20.64 17.07 -8.61
N ASN A 561 -20.98 18.34 -8.49
CA ASN A 561 -22.26 18.93 -8.91
C ASN A 561 -23.48 18.22 -8.30
N GLY A 562 -23.34 17.70 -7.08
CA GLY A 562 -24.41 16.99 -6.37
C GLY A 562 -24.62 15.54 -6.78
N VAL A 563 -23.72 14.94 -7.58
CA VAL A 563 -23.71 13.51 -7.90
C VAL A 563 -22.38 12.89 -7.46
N ALA A 564 -22.46 11.79 -6.71
CA ALA A 564 -21.31 10.93 -6.42
C ALA A 564 -21.35 9.67 -7.27
N TYR A 565 -20.17 9.26 -7.74
CA TYR A 565 -19.92 8.14 -8.63
C TYR A 565 -19.02 7.14 -7.91
N LEU A 566 -19.38 5.85 -7.96
CA LEU A 566 -18.59 4.77 -7.38
C LEU A 566 -18.09 3.84 -8.49
N ALA A 567 -16.77 3.71 -8.62
CA ALA A 567 -16.11 2.76 -9.50
C ALA A 567 -15.84 1.43 -8.76
N GLY A 568 -15.86 0.30 -9.47
CA GLY A 568 -15.76 -1.01 -8.84
C GLY A 568 -16.24 -2.09 -9.80
N SER A 569 -17.22 -2.90 -9.38
CA SER A 569 -17.91 -3.83 -10.28
C SER A 569 -18.93 -3.08 -11.17
N GLY A 570 -18.43 -2.35 -12.17
CA GLY A 570 -19.15 -1.33 -12.93
C GLY A 570 -19.37 -0.03 -12.14
N LEU A 571 -19.89 1.00 -12.82
CA LEU A 571 -20.18 2.31 -12.22
C LEU A 571 -21.53 2.35 -11.49
N ARG A 572 -21.64 3.19 -10.45
CA ARG A 572 -22.91 3.51 -9.77
C ARG A 572 -22.99 5.00 -9.47
N THR A 573 -24.21 5.53 -9.39
CA THR A 573 -24.46 6.97 -9.20
C THR A 573 -25.38 7.22 -8.01
N ILE A 574 -25.07 8.25 -7.22
CA ILE A 574 -25.75 8.64 -5.99
C ILE A 574 -26.05 10.15 -6.05
N ASP A 575 -27.30 10.53 -5.76
CA ASP A 575 -27.70 11.92 -5.52
C ASP A 575 -27.23 12.30 -4.12
N VAL A 576 -26.32 13.27 -4.05
CA VAL A 576 -25.74 13.82 -2.82
C VAL A 576 -26.11 15.29 -2.60
N SER A 577 -27.03 15.83 -3.42
CA SER A 577 -27.50 17.22 -3.35
C SER A 577 -28.21 17.55 -2.03
N ASP A 578 -28.95 16.59 -1.47
CA ASP A 578 -29.32 16.58 -0.04
C ASP A 578 -28.32 15.71 0.72
N SER A 579 -27.25 16.34 1.21
CA SER A 579 -26.17 15.65 1.92
C SER A 579 -26.60 15.00 3.24
N SER A 580 -27.79 15.30 3.76
CA SER A 580 -28.38 14.62 4.93
C SER A 580 -29.11 13.32 4.59
N ASN A 581 -29.48 13.14 3.32
CA ASN A 581 -30.27 12.00 2.84
C ASN A 581 -29.83 11.62 1.41
N PRO A 582 -28.60 11.10 1.22
CA PRO A 582 -28.14 10.63 -0.09
C PRO A 582 -29.00 9.47 -0.62
N THR A 583 -29.24 9.42 -1.94
CA THR A 583 -30.07 8.37 -2.56
C THR A 583 -29.45 7.81 -3.84
N LEU A 584 -29.58 6.50 -4.05
CA LEU A 584 -29.06 5.85 -5.26
C LEU A 584 -29.85 6.30 -6.50
N ILE A 585 -29.17 6.87 -7.49
CA ILE A 585 -29.73 7.23 -8.80
C ILE A 585 -29.77 5.98 -9.69
N SER A 586 -28.61 5.35 -9.92
CA SER A 586 -28.50 4.14 -10.73
C SER A 586 -27.49 3.14 -10.18
N GLY A 587 -27.64 1.88 -10.59
CA GLY A 587 -26.69 0.81 -10.33
C GLY A 587 -25.99 0.39 -11.62
N ALA A 588 -24.96 -0.44 -11.49
CA ALA A 588 -24.16 -0.89 -12.63
C ALA A 588 -25.00 -1.55 -13.74
N ASP A 589 -25.06 -0.88 -14.89
CA ASP A 589 -25.77 -1.31 -16.09
C ASP A 589 -24.94 -2.28 -16.96
N ASN A 590 -23.63 -2.33 -16.75
CA ASN A 590 -22.70 -3.32 -17.32
C ASN A 590 -21.66 -3.75 -16.29
N PHE A 591 -21.04 -4.91 -16.51
CA PHE A 591 -19.98 -5.43 -15.64
C PHE A 591 -18.60 -5.21 -16.27
N PHE A 592 -17.74 -4.52 -15.52
CA PHE A 592 -16.28 -4.44 -15.68
C PHE A 592 -15.69 -4.25 -14.27
N THR A 593 -14.36 -4.38 -14.12
CA THR A 593 -13.69 -3.98 -12.89
C THR A 593 -13.05 -2.61 -13.09
N ALA A 594 -13.13 -1.76 -12.08
CA ALA A 594 -12.45 -0.49 -12.02
C ALA A 594 -11.98 -0.21 -10.60
N ARG A 595 -10.86 0.50 -10.47
CA ARG A 595 -10.31 0.91 -9.18
C ARG A 595 -10.73 2.32 -8.83
N ASP A 596 -10.51 3.26 -9.74
CA ASP A 596 -10.94 4.65 -9.57
C ASP A 596 -11.45 5.32 -10.84
N LEU A 597 -11.89 6.57 -10.72
CA LEU A 597 -12.33 7.42 -11.81
C LEU A 597 -12.11 8.91 -11.56
N ALA A 598 -11.88 9.66 -12.63
CA ALA A 598 -11.97 11.12 -12.64
C ALA A 598 -12.93 11.60 -13.73
N LEU A 599 -13.53 12.77 -13.52
CA LEU A 599 -14.46 13.38 -14.47
C LEU A 599 -13.82 14.62 -15.11
N ASN A 600 -14.11 14.87 -16.39
CA ASN A 600 -13.51 16.00 -17.13
C ASN A 600 -14.27 17.34 -17.00
N GLY A 601 -15.31 17.40 -16.17
CA GLY A 601 -16.17 18.58 -16.01
C GLY A 601 -17.14 18.88 -17.17
N SER A 602 -17.04 18.21 -18.33
CA SER A 602 -17.95 18.37 -19.49
C SER A 602 -18.76 17.11 -19.84
N GLY A 603 -18.91 16.19 -18.88
CA GLY A 603 -19.82 15.05 -18.99
C GLY A 603 -19.17 13.72 -19.37
N LEU A 604 -17.84 13.60 -19.30
CA LEU A 604 -17.13 12.32 -19.45
C LEU A 604 -16.53 11.85 -18.12
N ALA A 605 -16.53 10.52 -17.95
CA ALA A 605 -15.80 9.81 -16.92
C ALA A 605 -14.63 9.03 -17.54
N LEU A 606 -13.46 9.17 -16.92
CA LEU A 606 -12.24 8.46 -17.23
C LEU A 606 -12.01 7.49 -16.09
N VAL A 607 -11.91 6.20 -16.39
CA VAL A 607 -12.04 5.13 -15.40
C VAL A 607 -10.83 4.22 -15.47
N ALA A 608 -10.13 4.04 -14.34
CA ALA A 608 -9.01 3.13 -14.20
C ALA A 608 -9.52 1.68 -14.17
N THR A 609 -9.54 1.04 -15.35
CA THR A 609 -10.14 -0.29 -15.58
C THR A 609 -9.14 -1.44 -15.42
N GLU A 610 -8.31 -1.37 -14.38
CA GLU A 610 -7.31 -2.40 -14.02
C GLU A 610 -6.39 -2.75 -15.21
N ASP A 611 -6.44 -3.99 -15.70
CA ASP A 611 -5.62 -4.53 -16.79
C ASP A 611 -6.10 -4.13 -18.20
N GLN A 612 -7.24 -3.43 -18.30
CA GLN A 612 -7.75 -2.86 -19.55
C GLN A 612 -7.24 -1.43 -19.81
N GLY A 613 -6.48 -0.85 -18.89
CA GLY A 613 -6.02 0.53 -18.99
C GLY A 613 -7.13 1.53 -18.67
N LEU A 614 -7.23 2.61 -19.44
CA LEU A 614 -8.15 3.72 -19.17
C LEU A 614 -9.41 3.63 -20.04
N GLY A 615 -10.57 3.41 -19.43
CA GLY A 615 -11.88 3.43 -20.09
C GLY A 615 -12.52 4.82 -20.08
N ILE A 616 -13.15 5.24 -21.18
CA ILE A 616 -13.82 6.54 -21.32
C ILE A 616 -15.32 6.33 -21.55
N TYR A 617 -16.14 6.98 -20.73
CA TYR A 617 -17.59 6.82 -20.68
C TYR A 617 -18.30 8.19 -20.70
N ASP A 618 -19.42 8.31 -21.42
CA ASP A 618 -20.32 9.48 -21.38
C ASP A 618 -21.29 9.36 -20.19
N ILE A 619 -21.20 10.29 -19.24
CA ILE A 619 -21.98 10.29 -18.00
C ILE A 619 -22.98 11.45 -17.92
N ASN A 620 -23.29 12.11 -19.05
CA ASN A 620 -24.25 13.22 -19.11
C ASN A 620 -25.66 12.83 -18.62
N ASP A 621 -26.01 11.54 -18.68
CA ASP A 621 -27.18 10.98 -18.02
C ASP A 621 -26.74 10.11 -16.82
N PRO A 622 -26.79 10.61 -15.56
CA PRO A 622 -26.39 9.84 -14.40
C PRO A 622 -27.32 8.64 -14.12
N THR A 623 -28.39 8.44 -14.89
CA THR A 623 -29.21 7.22 -14.83
C THR A 623 -28.69 6.08 -15.72
N ASN A 624 -27.74 6.35 -16.63
CA ASN A 624 -27.16 5.38 -17.56
C ASN A 624 -25.66 5.22 -17.34
N THR A 625 -25.25 4.12 -16.71
CA THR A 625 -23.85 3.84 -16.36
C THR A 625 -23.09 3.00 -17.40
N ASN A 626 -23.66 2.81 -18.60
CA ASN A 626 -23.13 1.92 -19.65
C ASN A 626 -22.92 2.62 -21.02
N ASN A 627 -22.54 3.90 -21.00
CA ASN A 627 -22.32 4.67 -22.22
C ASN A 627 -20.82 4.72 -22.58
N PHE A 628 -20.23 3.54 -22.79
CA PHE A 628 -18.82 3.40 -23.15
C PHE A 628 -18.53 4.03 -24.52
N ILE A 629 -17.52 4.91 -24.57
CA ILE A 629 -17.04 5.55 -25.80
C ILE A 629 -15.86 4.78 -26.39
N THR A 630 -14.77 4.67 -25.63
CA THR A 630 -13.50 4.11 -26.08
C THR A 630 -12.61 3.75 -24.88
N GLN A 631 -11.46 3.14 -25.15
CA GLN A 631 -10.47 2.70 -24.17
C GLN A 631 -9.05 3.02 -24.69
N VAL A 632 -8.16 3.39 -23.79
CA VAL A 632 -6.72 3.56 -24.05
C VAL A 632 -5.98 2.47 -23.30
N ASP A 633 -5.50 1.47 -24.04
CA ASP A 633 -4.69 0.38 -23.49
C ASP A 633 -3.38 0.96 -22.93
N THR A 634 -3.16 0.80 -21.62
CA THR A 634 -1.91 1.21 -20.95
C THR A 634 -0.93 0.03 -20.86
N SER A 635 0.23 0.25 -20.25
CA SER A 635 1.32 -0.75 -20.24
C SER A 635 1.32 -1.66 -19.01
N GLY A 636 0.67 -1.23 -17.93
CA GLY A 636 0.64 -1.89 -16.65
C GLY A 636 -0.79 -2.15 -16.17
N PHE A 637 -1.03 -1.83 -14.90
CA PHE A 637 -2.31 -2.07 -14.23
C PHE A 637 -2.74 -0.74 -13.61
N THR A 638 -3.86 -0.20 -14.07
CA THR A 638 -4.31 1.14 -13.67
C THR A 638 -4.92 1.12 -12.29
N TYR A 639 -4.35 1.92 -11.40
CA TYR A 639 -4.82 2.10 -10.02
C TYR A 639 -5.72 3.32 -9.89
N ASP A 640 -5.32 4.44 -10.50
CA ASP A 640 -5.91 5.76 -10.30
C ASP A 640 -5.70 6.67 -11.52
N VAL A 641 -6.52 7.72 -11.65
CA VAL A 641 -6.48 8.72 -12.72
C VAL A 641 -6.90 10.10 -12.21
N ALA A 642 -6.08 11.11 -12.46
CA ALA A 642 -6.43 12.53 -12.31
C ALA A 642 -6.64 13.18 -13.69
N VAL A 643 -7.47 14.23 -13.74
CA VAL A 643 -7.66 15.06 -14.95
C VAL A 643 -7.34 16.51 -14.61
N ALA A 644 -6.34 17.07 -15.29
CA ALA A 644 -5.91 18.44 -15.09
C ALA A 644 -5.48 19.07 -16.43
N SER A 645 -5.79 20.36 -16.64
CA SER A 645 -5.54 21.05 -17.92
C SER A 645 -6.22 20.37 -19.14
N GLY A 646 -7.30 19.62 -18.92
CA GLY A 646 -7.96 18.81 -19.95
C GLY A 646 -7.22 17.55 -20.37
N ILE A 647 -6.16 17.14 -19.65
CA ILE A 647 -5.32 15.96 -19.91
C ILE A 647 -5.44 14.97 -18.74
N ALA A 648 -5.38 13.68 -19.05
CA ALA A 648 -5.43 12.62 -18.03
C ALA A 648 -4.02 12.19 -17.61
N TYR A 649 -3.84 12.01 -16.31
CA TYR A 649 -2.63 11.52 -15.66
C TYR A 649 -2.99 10.22 -14.94
N VAL A 650 -2.41 9.10 -15.35
CA VAL A 650 -2.82 7.76 -14.89
C VAL A 650 -1.69 7.07 -14.16
N ALA A 651 -1.98 6.60 -12.95
CA ALA A 651 -1.11 5.74 -12.15
C ALA A 651 -1.23 4.28 -12.66
N ASP A 652 -0.31 3.88 -13.55
CA ASP A 652 -0.33 2.61 -14.30
C ASP A 652 0.46 1.48 -13.61
N GLY A 653 0.61 1.54 -12.28
CA GLY A 653 1.36 0.56 -11.50
C GLY A 653 2.81 0.47 -11.95
N SER A 654 3.24 -0.71 -12.38
CA SER A 654 4.59 -0.92 -12.93
C SER A 654 4.85 -0.24 -14.29
N GLY A 655 3.81 0.29 -14.94
CA GLY A 655 3.94 1.15 -16.13
C GLY A 655 4.44 2.57 -15.82
N GLY A 656 4.39 2.99 -14.55
CA GLY A 656 4.71 4.35 -14.11
C GLY A 656 3.54 5.32 -14.29
N LEU A 657 3.86 6.59 -14.56
CA LEU A 657 2.88 7.63 -14.83
C LEU A 657 2.63 7.73 -16.35
N GLN A 658 1.39 7.56 -16.79
CA GLN A 658 0.98 7.79 -18.18
C GLN A 658 0.33 9.17 -18.30
N VAL A 659 0.71 9.95 -19.30
CA VAL A 659 0.04 11.21 -19.67
C VAL A 659 -0.75 10.95 -20.95
N ILE A 660 -2.07 11.15 -20.92
CA ILE A 660 -3.01 10.67 -21.94
C ILE A 660 -3.92 11.80 -22.41
N ASN A 661 -3.91 12.08 -23.71
CA ASN A 661 -4.88 12.93 -24.36
C ASN A 661 -6.04 12.04 -24.85
N TYR A 662 -7.13 12.01 -24.10
CA TYR A 662 -8.19 11.00 -24.27
C TYR A 662 -9.20 11.38 -25.37
N LEU A 663 -9.38 12.67 -25.67
CA LEU A 663 -10.03 13.16 -26.90
C LEU A 663 -9.05 14.02 -27.73
N PRO A 664 -9.38 14.40 -28.98
CA PRO A 664 -8.58 15.38 -29.74
C PRO A 664 -8.53 16.74 -29.02
N PHE A 665 -7.67 17.64 -29.48
CA PHE A 665 -7.81 19.07 -29.15
C PHE A 665 -8.92 19.69 -30.01
N ASP A 666 -9.60 20.74 -29.53
CA ASP A 666 -10.56 21.46 -30.37
C ASP A 666 -9.84 22.16 -31.54
N ALA A 667 -10.11 21.67 -32.74
CA ALA A 667 -9.69 22.25 -34.01
C ALA A 667 -10.86 22.87 -34.79
N ALA A 668 -12.09 22.81 -34.27
CA ALA A 668 -13.27 23.45 -34.84
C ALA A 668 -13.40 24.93 -34.44
N GLY A 669 -12.74 25.35 -33.37
CA GLY A 669 -12.79 26.71 -32.83
C GLY A 669 -14.12 26.99 -32.10
N GLN A 670 -14.69 25.96 -31.47
CA GLN A 670 -15.97 26.04 -30.77
C GLN A 670 -15.73 26.22 -29.26
N ALA A 671 -15.88 27.45 -28.79
CA ALA A 671 -15.76 27.73 -27.36
C ALA A 671 -16.80 26.99 -26.51
N PRO A 672 -16.48 26.71 -25.22
CA PRO A 672 -17.37 26.00 -24.31
C PRO A 672 -18.77 26.61 -24.29
N THR A 673 -19.78 25.76 -24.22
CA THR A 673 -21.20 26.15 -24.22
C THR A 673 -21.84 25.87 -22.87
N ASN A 674 -23.06 26.40 -22.66
CA ASN A 674 -23.81 26.28 -21.41
C ASN A 674 -23.03 26.59 -20.11
N VAL A 675 -21.94 27.37 -20.21
CA VAL A 675 -21.17 27.87 -19.07
C VAL A 675 -22.11 28.66 -18.15
N THR A 676 -22.31 28.15 -16.94
CA THR A 676 -23.17 28.77 -15.93
C THR A 676 -22.44 28.86 -14.60
N ILE A 677 -22.69 29.94 -13.87
CA ILE A 677 -22.20 30.16 -12.52
C ILE A 677 -23.40 30.22 -11.57
N ASN A 678 -23.35 29.46 -10.48
CA ASN A 678 -24.36 29.46 -9.42
C ASN A 678 -23.70 29.87 -8.10
N SER A 679 -24.33 30.84 -7.42
CA SER A 679 -23.89 31.31 -6.11
C SER A 679 -24.33 30.33 -5.02
N LEU A 680 -23.39 29.84 -4.20
CA LEU A 680 -23.71 29.16 -2.94
C LEU A 680 -23.96 30.15 -1.79
N VAL A 681 -23.67 31.44 -2.00
CA VAL A 681 -23.81 32.51 -1.00
C VAL A 681 -25.27 32.73 -0.60
N THR A 682 -25.52 32.83 0.70
CA THR A 682 -26.83 33.17 1.28
C THR A 682 -27.02 34.69 1.31
N ASP A 683 -28.16 35.16 0.79
CA ASP A 683 -28.54 36.59 0.83
C ASP A 683 -28.80 37.06 2.27
N ILE A 684 -28.06 38.09 2.70
CA ILE A 684 -28.01 38.56 4.09
C ILE A 684 -29.22 39.45 4.45
N ASP A 685 -29.83 40.15 3.49
CA ASP A 685 -31.12 40.83 3.70
C ASP A 685 -32.13 40.57 2.57
N PRO A 686 -32.83 39.41 2.60
CA PRO A 686 -33.86 39.05 1.60
C PRO A 686 -35.07 40.00 1.49
N ASN A 687 -35.08 41.11 2.22
CA ASN A 687 -36.07 42.17 2.10
C ASN A 687 -35.61 43.33 1.21
N GLN A 688 -34.32 43.39 0.85
CA GLN A 688 -33.77 44.35 -0.10
C GLN A 688 -33.73 43.74 -1.53
N PRO A 689 -33.75 44.56 -2.60
CA PRO A 689 -33.65 44.05 -3.95
C PRO A 689 -32.17 43.84 -4.33
N GLY A 690 -31.78 42.61 -4.64
CA GLY A 690 -30.43 42.21 -5.06
C GLY A 690 -30.07 40.86 -4.44
N ILE A 691 -28.79 40.55 -4.37
CA ILE A 691 -28.22 39.59 -3.40
C ILE A 691 -27.21 40.40 -2.60
N GLN A 692 -27.35 40.44 -1.28
CA GLN A 692 -26.47 41.20 -0.40
C GLN A 692 -25.44 40.28 0.27
N VAL A 693 -24.16 40.70 0.21
CA VAL A 693 -23.01 39.99 0.80
C VAL A 693 -22.13 40.97 1.57
N LEU A 694 -21.35 40.50 2.55
CA LEU A 694 -20.43 41.35 3.30
C LEU A 694 -19.12 41.55 2.53
N GLU A 695 -18.54 42.74 2.63
CA GLU A 695 -17.13 42.94 2.24
C GLU A 695 -16.20 42.04 3.07
N GLY A 696 -15.08 41.58 2.52
CA GLY A 696 -14.11 40.72 3.21
C GLY A 696 -14.50 39.24 3.37
N SER A 697 -15.78 38.89 3.18
CA SER A 697 -16.27 37.50 3.26
C SER A 697 -15.86 36.62 2.07
N THR A 698 -15.68 35.31 2.30
CA THR A 698 -15.52 34.33 1.20
C THR A 698 -16.85 34.11 0.48
N LEU A 699 -16.81 34.15 -0.85
CA LEU A 699 -17.93 33.81 -1.72
C LEU A 699 -17.58 32.54 -2.50
N SER A 700 -18.39 31.50 -2.37
CA SER A 700 -18.20 30.21 -3.06
C SER A 700 -19.24 29.99 -4.16
N PHE A 701 -18.82 29.36 -5.25
CA PHE A 701 -19.61 29.21 -6.47
C PHE A 701 -19.49 27.78 -7.01
N THR A 702 -20.54 27.29 -7.65
CA THR A 702 -20.45 26.11 -8.52
C THR A 702 -20.62 26.51 -9.97
N THR A 703 -20.01 25.71 -10.86
CA THR A 703 -20.03 25.93 -12.30
C THR A 703 -20.45 24.66 -13.03
N ALA A 704 -21.19 24.83 -14.11
CA ALA A 704 -21.43 23.78 -15.09
C ALA A 704 -20.96 24.28 -16.46
N VAL A 705 -20.24 23.42 -17.18
CA VAL A 705 -19.64 23.69 -18.48
C VAL A 705 -19.98 22.51 -19.39
N GLU A 706 -20.53 22.78 -20.58
CA GLU A 706 -20.63 21.79 -21.65
C GLU A 706 -19.58 22.14 -22.71
N ASP A 707 -18.83 21.17 -23.20
CA ASP A 707 -17.82 21.37 -24.23
C ASP A 707 -17.99 20.29 -25.30
N ASP A 708 -17.68 20.59 -26.57
CA ASP A 708 -17.71 19.56 -27.61
C ASP A 708 -16.46 18.67 -27.59
N VAL A 709 -15.44 19.05 -26.81
CA VAL A 709 -14.17 18.34 -26.68
C VAL A 709 -13.75 18.21 -25.20
N GLN A 710 -12.92 19.11 -24.68
CA GLN A 710 -12.26 19.01 -23.37
C GLN A 710 -12.08 20.41 -22.78
N VAL A 711 -12.62 20.63 -21.58
CA VAL A 711 -12.35 21.84 -20.79
C VAL A 711 -10.92 21.77 -20.28
N ARG A 712 -10.14 22.84 -20.52
CA ARG A 712 -8.77 22.96 -20.04
C ARG A 712 -8.72 23.56 -18.65
N ASN A 713 -9.42 24.67 -18.42
CA ASN A 713 -9.44 25.35 -17.13
C ASN A 713 -10.68 26.24 -16.98
N VAL A 714 -11.01 26.57 -15.74
CA VAL A 714 -12.11 27.47 -15.38
C VAL A 714 -11.59 28.54 -14.43
N GLU A 715 -11.86 29.80 -14.78
CA GLU A 715 -11.41 30.97 -14.05
C GLU A 715 -12.58 31.70 -13.41
N LEU A 716 -12.43 32.08 -12.14
CA LEU A 716 -13.35 32.98 -11.44
C LEU A 716 -12.86 34.42 -11.62
N LEU A 717 -13.74 35.34 -12.01
CA LEU A 717 -13.41 36.74 -12.25
C LEU A 717 -14.26 37.67 -11.38
N PHE A 718 -13.59 38.56 -10.64
CA PHE A 718 -14.22 39.64 -9.88
C PHE A 718 -13.93 40.98 -10.57
N ASN A 719 -14.99 41.70 -10.96
CA ASN A 719 -14.93 42.96 -11.71
C ASN A 719 -14.11 42.88 -13.03
N GLY A 720 -14.00 41.69 -13.61
CA GLY A 720 -13.23 41.42 -14.83
C GLY A 720 -11.74 41.08 -14.61
N GLU A 721 -11.27 41.01 -13.36
CA GLU A 721 -9.94 40.52 -13.00
C GLU A 721 -10.05 39.07 -12.49
N VAL A 722 -9.14 38.19 -12.92
CA VAL A 722 -9.10 36.78 -12.47
C VAL A 722 -8.67 36.74 -11.00
N VAL A 723 -9.43 36.01 -10.17
CA VAL A 723 -9.13 35.80 -8.74
C VAL A 723 -8.77 34.35 -8.40
N GLN A 724 -9.14 33.40 -9.27
CA GLN A 724 -8.76 31.99 -9.20
C GLN A 724 -8.77 31.39 -10.61
N ASN A 725 -7.82 30.49 -10.90
CA ASN A 725 -7.73 29.75 -12.16
C ASN A 725 -7.51 28.27 -11.83
N ASP A 726 -8.58 27.49 -11.97
CA ASP A 726 -8.66 26.08 -11.60
C ASP A 726 -8.56 25.19 -12.85
N VAL A 727 -7.72 24.15 -12.78
CA VAL A 727 -7.37 23.27 -13.90
C VAL A 727 -7.91 21.85 -13.74
N SER A 728 -8.43 21.52 -12.56
CA SER A 728 -8.87 20.17 -12.17
C SER A 728 -10.35 20.21 -11.79
N PHE A 729 -11.07 19.12 -12.04
CA PHE A 729 -12.49 19.02 -11.69
C PHE A 729 -12.67 18.08 -10.49
N PRO A 730 -13.59 18.33 -9.52
CA PRO A 730 -14.54 19.45 -9.44
C PRO A 730 -13.87 20.83 -9.30
N PHE A 731 -14.40 21.83 -10.02
CA PHE A 731 -13.87 23.19 -9.98
C PHE A 731 -14.31 23.90 -8.67
N ASP A 732 -13.41 24.01 -7.70
CA ASP A 732 -13.68 24.54 -6.35
C ASP A 732 -13.57 26.07 -6.32
N LEU A 733 -14.51 26.75 -6.98
CA LEU A 733 -14.43 28.19 -7.23
C LEU A 733 -14.84 29.03 -6.00
N SER A 734 -13.90 29.81 -5.46
CA SER A 734 -14.13 30.76 -4.37
C SER A 734 -13.30 32.05 -4.48
N GLY A 735 -13.74 33.12 -3.81
CA GLY A 735 -13.00 34.38 -3.77
C GLY A 735 -13.46 35.34 -2.68
N ILE A 736 -12.57 36.23 -2.26
CA ILE A 736 -12.84 37.20 -1.18
C ILE A 736 -13.56 38.45 -1.71
N ALA A 737 -14.73 38.76 -1.15
CA ALA A 737 -15.51 39.94 -1.51
C ALA A 737 -14.67 41.23 -1.27
N PRO A 738 -14.55 42.13 -2.27
CA PRO A 738 -13.65 43.28 -2.16
C PRO A 738 -14.22 44.37 -1.25
N ASN A 739 -13.32 45.11 -0.60
CA ASN A 739 -13.69 46.20 0.29
C ASN A 739 -14.37 47.37 -0.46
N ILE A 740 -15.44 47.90 0.16
CA ILE A 740 -16.31 48.94 -0.38
C ILE A 740 -15.53 50.24 -0.53
N THR A 741 -15.62 50.82 -1.73
CA THR A 741 -15.03 52.13 -2.00
C THR A 741 -16.12 53.19 -2.17
N PRO A 742 -15.82 54.48 -1.97
CA PRO A 742 -16.81 55.56 -2.19
C PRO A 742 -17.37 55.66 -3.62
N ASN A 743 -16.82 54.91 -4.58
CA ASN A 743 -17.23 54.89 -5.98
C ASN A 743 -17.75 53.53 -6.46
N ASN A 744 -17.55 52.44 -5.70
CA ASN A 744 -18.09 51.12 -6.01
C ASN A 744 -18.49 50.38 -4.73
N ASN A 745 -19.74 49.93 -4.69
CA ASN A 745 -20.36 49.11 -3.66
C ASN A 745 -21.07 47.88 -4.25
N GLN A 746 -20.70 47.50 -5.49
CA GLN A 746 -21.19 46.31 -6.17
C GLN A 746 -20.01 45.46 -6.61
N LEU A 747 -20.18 44.15 -6.54
CA LEU A 747 -19.26 43.17 -7.08
C LEU A 747 -19.89 42.53 -8.32
N GLU A 748 -19.17 42.60 -9.44
CA GLU A 748 -19.49 41.85 -10.65
C GLU A 748 -18.71 40.53 -10.63
N VAL A 749 -19.40 39.39 -10.66
CA VAL A 749 -18.78 38.05 -10.71
C VAL A 749 -19.11 37.37 -12.04
N GLN A 750 -18.08 36.83 -12.67
CA GLN A 750 -18.20 36.02 -13.89
C GLN A 750 -17.31 34.78 -13.77
N VAL A 751 -17.63 33.74 -14.55
CA VAL A 751 -16.74 32.61 -14.79
C VAL A 751 -16.33 32.61 -16.26
N ARG A 752 -15.06 32.31 -16.55
CA ARG A 752 -14.54 32.04 -17.89
C ARG A 752 -14.08 30.60 -17.96
N ALA A 753 -14.74 29.78 -18.78
CA ALA A 753 -14.26 28.45 -19.13
C ALA A 753 -13.45 28.55 -20.43
N THR A 754 -12.33 27.84 -20.49
CA THR A 754 -11.49 27.74 -21.70
C THR A 754 -11.28 26.28 -22.07
N ASP A 755 -11.45 25.94 -23.34
CA ASP A 755 -11.20 24.60 -23.88
C ASP A 755 -9.71 24.32 -24.14
N THR A 756 -9.40 23.10 -24.57
CA THR A 756 -8.05 22.68 -24.99
C THR A 756 -7.56 23.37 -26.26
N GLY A 757 -8.44 23.78 -27.18
CA GLY A 757 -8.10 24.60 -28.36
C GLY A 757 -7.76 26.06 -28.03
N GLY A 758 -8.05 26.52 -26.80
CA GLY A 758 -7.83 27.87 -26.31
C GLY A 758 -9.00 28.83 -26.58
N ASN A 759 -10.14 28.36 -27.07
CA ASN A 759 -11.33 29.21 -27.15
C ASN A 759 -12.01 29.28 -25.77
N SER A 760 -12.69 30.39 -25.50
CA SER A 760 -13.27 30.64 -24.17
C SER A 760 -14.64 31.30 -24.24
N THR A 761 -15.47 30.92 -23.26
CA THR A 761 -16.79 31.51 -23.03
C THR A 761 -16.83 32.07 -21.62
N ILE A 762 -17.33 33.31 -21.51
CA ILE A 762 -17.55 33.99 -20.23
C ILE A 762 -19.05 34.08 -19.94
N THR A 763 -19.44 33.86 -18.69
CA THR A 763 -20.85 33.93 -18.27
C THR A 763 -21.43 35.35 -18.38
N GLU A 764 -22.75 35.47 -18.37
CA GLU A 764 -23.36 36.73 -17.93
C GLU A 764 -22.93 37.02 -16.48
N ALA A 765 -22.86 38.31 -16.13
CA ALA A 765 -22.41 38.75 -14.82
C ALA A 765 -23.49 38.56 -13.75
N LEU A 766 -23.11 37.90 -12.65
CA LEU A 766 -23.83 38.00 -11.39
C LEU A 766 -23.41 39.30 -10.69
N THR A 767 -24.38 40.07 -10.20
CA THR A 767 -24.11 41.31 -9.45
C THR A 767 -24.54 41.14 -8.01
N PHE A 768 -23.60 41.37 -7.09
CA PHE A 768 -23.84 41.38 -5.65
C PHE A 768 -23.75 42.81 -5.13
N ASP A 769 -24.64 43.18 -4.20
CA ASP A 769 -24.53 44.44 -3.47
C ASP A 769 -23.69 44.21 -2.21
N LEU A 770 -22.57 44.93 -2.12
CA LEU A 770 -21.67 44.84 -0.97
C LEU A 770 -22.24 45.65 0.20
N LEU A 771 -22.40 44.98 1.34
CA LEU A 771 -22.72 45.58 2.63
C LEU A 771 -21.44 45.74 3.47
N PRO A 772 -21.28 46.84 4.23
CA PRO A 772 -20.13 46.98 5.10
C PRO A 772 -20.15 45.95 6.21
N ASP A 773 -19.02 45.31 6.47
CA ASP A 773 -18.87 44.52 7.68
C ASP A 773 -18.63 45.41 8.89
N THR A 774 -19.27 45.05 10.00
CA THR A 774 -19.21 45.76 11.28
C THR A 774 -19.14 44.81 12.47
N PHE A 775 -19.06 43.51 12.21
CA PHE A 775 -18.75 42.50 13.21
C PHE A 775 -17.23 42.42 13.36
N ALA A 776 -16.76 41.85 14.47
CA ALA A 776 -15.35 41.58 14.68
C ALA A 776 -15.17 40.06 14.64
N PRO A 777 -14.01 39.55 14.20
CA PRO A 777 -13.76 38.11 14.21
C PRO A 777 -13.78 37.59 15.64
N GLU A 778 -14.44 36.46 15.84
CA GLU A 778 -14.51 35.72 17.11
C GLU A 778 -13.68 34.43 17.02
N VAL A 779 -12.97 34.09 18.10
CA VAL A 779 -12.30 32.78 18.21
C VAL A 779 -13.37 31.70 18.31
N ALA A 780 -13.39 30.79 17.33
CA ALA A 780 -14.31 29.66 17.27
C ALA A 780 -13.82 28.49 18.12
N ASN A 781 -12.60 28.00 17.85
CA ASN A 781 -11.98 26.85 18.51
C ASN A 781 -10.51 27.15 18.82
N THR A 782 -9.96 26.46 19.83
CA THR A 782 -8.52 26.43 20.11
C THR A 782 -8.06 25.01 20.35
N ASN A 783 -6.81 24.71 20.01
CA ASN A 783 -6.11 23.52 20.48
C ASN A 783 -4.76 23.95 21.10
N PRO A 784 -4.50 23.68 22.39
CA PRO A 784 -5.39 23.07 23.38
C PRO A 784 -6.72 23.82 23.61
N GLU A 785 -7.76 23.11 24.03
CA GLU A 785 -9.05 23.74 24.41
C GLU A 785 -8.89 24.69 25.62
N ASN A 786 -9.75 25.72 25.70
CA ASN A 786 -9.71 26.67 26.81
C ASN A 786 -10.20 26.07 28.14
N ASN A 787 -9.33 26.05 29.13
CA ASN A 787 -9.36 25.28 30.39
C ASN A 787 -9.24 23.76 30.18
N GLY A 788 -8.73 23.34 29.01
CA GLY A 788 -8.47 21.95 28.67
C GLY A 788 -7.10 21.44 29.12
N ILE A 789 -6.81 20.22 28.71
CA ILE A 789 -5.49 19.58 28.81
C ILE A 789 -4.92 19.53 27.39
N GLY A 790 -3.67 19.94 27.24
CA GLY A 790 -2.90 19.83 26.01
C GLY A 790 -1.93 18.67 26.10
N GLU A 791 -2.17 17.67 25.26
CA GLU A 791 -1.21 16.64 24.85
C GLU A 791 0.08 17.29 24.32
N ASN A 792 1.25 17.15 24.95
CA ASN A 792 2.54 17.24 24.25
C ASN A 792 2.74 18.53 23.42
N VAL A 793 2.39 19.67 24.02
CA VAL A 793 2.03 20.89 23.26
C VAL A 793 3.26 21.51 22.58
N LYS A 794 3.44 21.25 21.29
CA LYS A 794 4.48 21.83 20.41
C LYS A 794 4.03 23.12 19.69
N ALA A 795 2.72 23.34 19.58
CA ALA A 795 2.13 24.54 19.00
C ALA A 795 0.76 24.83 19.62
N ILE A 796 0.22 26.04 19.40
CA ILE A 796 -1.13 26.41 19.84
C ILE A 796 -1.93 26.89 18.62
N SER A 797 -2.95 26.12 18.24
CA SER A 797 -3.84 26.38 17.12
C SER A 797 -5.07 27.19 17.58
N ILE A 798 -5.46 28.19 16.80
CA ILE A 798 -6.59 29.09 17.08
C ILE A 798 -7.36 29.32 15.77
N SER A 799 -8.60 28.84 15.69
CA SER A 799 -9.47 29.01 14.53
C SER A 799 -10.55 30.05 14.80
N PHE A 800 -10.92 30.81 13.77
CA PHE A 800 -11.86 31.93 13.81
C PHE A 800 -13.18 31.60 13.08
N ASN A 801 -14.25 32.28 13.46
CA ASN A 801 -15.58 32.14 12.84
C ASN A 801 -15.63 32.63 11.37
N GLU A 802 -14.64 33.44 10.96
CA GLU A 802 -14.54 34.12 9.67
C GLU A 802 -13.07 34.33 9.28
N ASN A 803 -12.82 34.94 8.12
CA ASN A 803 -11.46 35.16 7.63
C ASN A 803 -10.78 36.36 8.31
N ILE A 804 -9.55 36.16 8.76
CA ILE A 804 -8.68 37.19 9.32
C ILE A 804 -7.74 37.79 8.26
N ASP A 805 -7.40 39.07 8.40
CA ASP A 805 -6.35 39.73 7.61
C ASP A 805 -4.97 39.24 8.08
N ILE A 806 -4.49 38.19 7.42
CA ILE A 806 -3.18 37.56 7.69
C ILE A 806 -2.01 38.56 7.60
N SER A 807 -2.16 39.70 6.91
CA SER A 807 -1.10 40.71 6.79
C SER A 807 -0.85 41.54 8.07
N GLN A 808 -1.76 41.46 9.06
CA GLN A 808 -1.61 42.09 10.38
C GLN A 808 -0.96 41.17 11.42
N ILE A 809 -0.95 39.86 11.16
CA ILE A 809 -0.45 38.83 12.08
C ILE A 809 1.05 39.00 12.31
N ASN A 810 1.45 39.08 13.58
CA ASN A 810 2.85 39.14 13.99
C ASN A 810 3.02 38.82 15.48
N LEU A 811 4.21 38.34 15.85
CA LEU A 811 4.54 37.93 17.22
C LEU A 811 4.44 39.04 18.28
N SER A 812 4.45 40.34 17.94
CA SER A 812 4.50 41.40 18.95
C SER A 812 3.19 41.59 19.74
N GLY A 813 2.09 41.00 19.27
CA GLY A 813 0.81 40.93 19.98
C GLY A 813 0.52 39.56 20.60
N ILE A 814 1.47 38.62 20.62
CA ILE A 814 1.29 37.27 21.16
C ILE A 814 2.16 37.13 22.42
N THR A 815 1.63 36.53 23.49
CA THR A 815 2.40 36.29 24.73
C THR A 815 1.95 35.00 25.40
N LEU A 816 2.84 34.03 25.51
CA LEU A 816 2.63 32.80 26.27
C LEU A 816 3.33 32.91 27.64
N THR A 817 2.63 32.53 28.70
CA THR A 817 3.10 32.63 30.09
C THR A 817 2.89 31.30 30.80
N SER A 818 3.95 30.72 31.37
CA SER A 818 3.84 29.65 32.37
C SER A 818 3.43 30.26 33.71
N LEU A 819 2.41 29.68 34.36
CA LEU A 819 1.81 30.17 35.62
C LEU A 819 2.48 29.61 36.88
N GLY A 820 3.65 29.00 36.74
CA GLY A 820 4.44 28.49 37.86
C GLY A 820 3.74 27.40 38.66
N ALA A 821 4.10 27.30 39.94
CA ALA A 821 3.63 26.26 40.85
C ALA A 821 2.39 26.69 41.65
N ASP A 822 2.06 27.99 41.69
CA ASP A 822 0.83 28.47 42.34
C ASP A 822 -0.40 28.45 41.41
N GLY A 823 -0.19 28.40 40.09
CA GLY A 823 -1.25 28.33 39.08
C GLY A 823 -2.09 29.61 38.98
N ILE A 824 -1.55 30.76 39.43
CA ILE A 824 -2.28 32.02 39.54
C ILE A 824 -1.60 33.08 38.67
N VAL A 825 -2.31 33.49 37.62
CA VAL A 825 -1.92 34.60 36.73
C VAL A 825 -1.55 35.86 37.53
N GLY A 826 -0.34 36.36 37.29
CA GLY A 826 0.27 37.46 38.04
C GLY A 826 0.96 37.03 39.34
N GLY A 827 1.34 35.76 39.43
CA GLY A 827 2.10 35.15 40.52
C GLY A 827 3.52 35.70 40.66
N GLY A 828 4.25 35.17 41.63
CA GLY A 828 5.67 35.54 41.84
C GLY A 828 6.64 34.76 40.97
N ASP A 829 6.11 33.71 40.34
CA ASP A 829 6.75 32.59 39.64
C ASP A 829 6.32 32.50 38.16
N ASP A 830 5.39 33.36 37.71
CA ASP A 830 5.07 33.54 36.29
C ASP A 830 6.33 33.77 35.45
N SER A 831 6.42 33.07 34.32
CA SER A 831 7.48 33.28 33.33
C SER A 831 6.92 33.35 31.91
N VAL A 832 7.30 34.39 31.17
CA VAL A 832 6.95 34.55 29.76
C VAL A 832 7.91 33.71 28.93
N LEU A 833 7.35 32.84 28.08
CA LEU A 833 8.09 31.96 27.19
C LEU A 833 8.40 32.63 25.85
N ALA A 834 9.44 32.13 25.18
CA ALA A 834 9.74 32.48 23.79
C ALA A 834 8.82 31.69 22.84
N LEU A 835 8.65 32.21 21.62
CA LEU A 835 7.85 31.63 20.56
C LEU A 835 8.73 31.55 19.31
N ALA A 836 8.77 30.40 18.64
CA ALA A 836 9.57 30.21 17.44
C ALA A 836 9.00 31.00 16.25
N GLY A 837 7.67 31.04 16.13
CA GLY A 837 7.00 31.60 14.96
C GLY A 837 5.49 31.71 15.12
N VAL A 838 4.85 32.18 14.06
CA VAL A 838 3.40 32.21 13.93
C VAL A 838 3.04 32.04 12.46
N GLU A 839 2.23 31.03 12.18
CA GLU A 839 1.82 30.64 10.82
C GLU A 839 0.30 30.75 10.68
N THR A 840 -0.17 30.84 9.43
CA THR A 840 -1.60 30.87 9.10
C THR A 840 -1.92 29.83 8.02
N PRO A 841 -2.15 28.55 8.38
CA PRO A 841 -2.43 27.48 7.41
C PRO A 841 -3.68 27.71 6.57
N SER A 842 -4.64 28.47 7.10
CA SER A 842 -5.80 28.96 6.36
C SER A 842 -6.09 30.40 6.75
N ASN A 843 -6.84 31.13 5.93
CA ASN A 843 -7.28 32.50 6.26
C ASN A 843 -8.21 32.55 7.49
N ARG A 844 -8.57 31.41 8.10
CA ARG A 844 -9.40 31.31 9.31
C ARG A 844 -8.64 30.75 10.50
N ARG A 845 -7.34 30.49 10.38
CA ARG A 845 -6.58 29.75 11.38
C ARG A 845 -5.19 30.32 11.62
N LEU A 846 -4.83 30.40 12.88
CA LEU A 846 -3.57 30.92 13.39
C LEU A 846 -2.90 29.81 14.21
N VAL A 847 -1.65 29.47 13.90
CA VAL A 847 -0.86 28.50 14.67
C VAL A 847 0.34 29.22 15.26
N VAL A 848 0.43 29.23 16.58
CA VAL A 848 1.57 29.78 17.33
C VAL A 848 2.58 28.67 17.56
N LEU A 849 3.77 28.80 16.96
CA LEU A 849 4.84 27.82 17.06
C LEU A 849 5.73 28.09 18.28
N LEU A 850 6.09 27.05 19.01
CA LEU A 850 6.93 27.11 20.21
C LEU A 850 8.38 26.74 19.87
N GLU A 851 9.34 27.15 20.71
CA GLU A 851 10.75 26.76 20.52
C GLU A 851 10.98 25.27 20.87
N GLU A 852 10.23 24.74 21.84
CA GLU A 852 10.28 23.37 22.38
C GLU A 852 8.86 22.97 22.87
N SER A 853 8.59 21.67 23.08
CA SER A 853 7.34 21.21 23.75
C SER A 853 7.16 21.87 25.12
N LEU A 854 5.91 22.19 25.50
CA LEU A 854 5.64 22.71 26.84
C LEU A 854 5.80 21.64 27.92
N ALA A 855 6.67 21.92 28.90
CA ALA A 855 6.78 21.13 30.12
C ALA A 855 5.44 21.06 30.89
N ILE A 856 5.26 20.00 31.69
CA ILE A 856 4.04 19.78 32.49
C ILE A 856 3.75 21.00 33.37
N GLY A 857 2.56 21.60 33.25
CA GLY A 857 2.21 22.80 33.99
C GLY A 857 1.00 23.56 33.45
N GLN A 858 0.68 24.69 34.09
CA GLN A 858 -0.42 25.57 33.67
C GLN A 858 0.09 26.77 32.89
N TYR A 859 -0.60 27.11 31.81
CA TYR A 859 -0.20 28.12 30.85
C TYR A 859 -1.34 29.09 30.53
N GLN A 860 -0.96 30.32 30.21
CA GLN A 860 -1.86 31.32 29.65
C GLN A 860 -1.24 31.93 28.38
N LEU A 861 -1.93 31.79 27.25
CA LEU A 861 -1.66 32.52 26.02
C LEU A 861 -2.58 33.76 25.94
N THR A 862 -2.02 34.90 25.56
CA THR A 862 -2.77 36.14 25.29
C THR A 862 -2.52 36.62 23.86
N LEU A 863 -3.59 36.98 23.15
CA LEU A 863 -3.56 37.68 21.87
C LEU A 863 -4.02 39.13 22.02
N ASP A 864 -3.23 40.09 21.56
CA ASP A 864 -3.61 41.50 21.50
C ASP A 864 -4.58 41.75 20.34
N GLN A 865 -5.67 42.47 20.62
CA GLN A 865 -6.69 42.85 19.64
C GLN A 865 -6.16 43.66 18.43
N SER A 866 -4.95 44.22 18.50
CA SER A 866 -4.35 45.02 17.43
C SER A 866 -3.65 44.22 16.33
N ILE A 867 -3.44 42.90 16.53
CA ILE A 867 -2.87 42.00 15.50
C ILE A 867 -3.92 41.12 14.82
N ILE A 868 -5.13 41.00 15.39
CA ILE A 868 -6.26 40.24 14.83
C ILE A 868 -7.32 41.22 14.31
N ALA A 869 -7.58 41.20 13.01
CA ALA A 869 -8.70 41.87 12.36
C ALA A 869 -9.27 41.00 11.24
N ASP A 870 -10.53 41.22 10.87
CA ASP A 870 -11.11 40.65 9.64
C ASP A 870 -10.53 41.32 8.37
N ASN A 871 -10.90 40.82 7.20
CA ASN A 871 -10.56 41.41 5.90
C ASN A 871 -11.17 42.81 5.65
N ALA A 872 -12.22 43.19 6.40
CA ALA A 872 -12.86 44.51 6.32
C ALA A 872 -12.13 45.57 7.19
N GLY A 873 -11.26 45.14 8.11
CA GLY A 873 -10.50 45.97 9.05
C GLY A 873 -11.15 46.15 10.42
N ASN A 874 -12.11 45.31 10.83
CA ASN A 874 -12.63 45.27 12.18
C ASN A 874 -11.70 44.41 13.07
N ASN A 875 -11.07 45.05 14.05
CA ASN A 875 -10.28 44.37 15.08
C ASN A 875 -11.16 43.54 16.02
N LEU A 876 -10.60 42.42 16.52
CA LEU A 876 -11.13 41.63 17.63
C LEU A 876 -11.64 42.53 18.79
N GLU A 877 -12.85 42.26 19.34
CA GLU A 877 -13.52 43.17 20.30
C GLU A 877 -12.68 43.50 21.56
N SER A 878 -11.89 42.54 22.03
CA SER A 878 -10.99 42.65 23.18
C SER A 878 -9.88 41.60 23.09
N PRO A 879 -8.72 41.78 23.76
CA PRO A 879 -7.67 40.77 23.80
C PRO A 879 -8.21 39.39 24.20
N TYR A 880 -7.82 38.35 23.46
CA TYR A 880 -8.22 36.98 23.76
C TYR A 880 -7.24 36.34 24.73
N THR A 881 -7.75 35.50 25.63
CA THR A 881 -6.94 34.77 26.62
C THR A 881 -7.37 33.31 26.65
N LEU A 882 -6.40 32.44 26.45
CA LEU A 882 -6.50 30.99 26.49
C LEU A 882 -5.72 30.48 27.71
N GLU A 883 -6.37 29.76 28.61
CA GLU A 883 -5.72 29.08 29.74
C GLU A 883 -5.79 27.57 29.51
N PHE A 884 -4.72 26.82 29.78
CA PHE A 884 -4.72 25.35 29.62
C PHE A 884 -3.66 24.70 30.53
N THR A 885 -3.74 23.38 30.69
CA THR A 885 -2.70 22.59 31.36
C THR A 885 -1.97 21.76 30.30
N ALA A 886 -0.66 21.89 30.16
CA ALA A 886 0.12 20.96 29.33
C ALA A 886 0.49 19.72 30.16
N THR A 887 0.46 18.56 29.50
CA THR A 887 0.90 17.26 30.02
C THR A 887 1.81 16.61 28.97
N LYS A 888 2.70 15.71 29.40
CA LYS A 888 3.50 14.86 28.52
C LYS A 888 2.90 13.45 28.46
N THR A 889 3.08 12.78 27.33
CA THR A 889 2.60 11.43 27.07
C THR A 889 3.71 10.63 26.41
N LEU A 890 4.10 9.55 27.10
CA LEU A 890 5.10 8.57 26.68
C LEU A 890 4.75 7.95 25.31
N ALA A 891 5.62 8.12 24.33
CA ALA A 891 5.51 7.55 22.99
C ALA A 891 6.78 6.78 22.63
N PHE A 892 6.69 5.86 21.68
CA PHE A 892 7.84 5.06 21.24
C PHE A 892 7.92 4.99 19.72
N SER A 893 9.08 5.40 19.19
CA SER A 893 9.56 5.21 17.82
C SER A 893 10.27 3.85 17.74
N ARG A 894 10.08 3.04 16.68
CA ARG A 894 10.73 1.71 16.57
C ARG A 894 11.68 1.62 15.38
N THR A 895 12.92 1.22 15.68
CA THR A 895 13.91 0.81 14.68
C THR A 895 14.45 -0.59 14.96
N ASP A 896 14.49 -1.45 13.94
CA ASP A 896 15.05 -2.81 14.06
C ASP A 896 16.46 -2.89 13.47
N PHE A 897 17.43 -3.44 14.22
CA PHE A 897 18.81 -3.66 13.78
C PHE A 897 19.11 -5.16 13.65
N PRO A 898 19.75 -5.63 12.57
CA PRO A 898 20.17 -7.03 12.42
C PRO A 898 21.42 -7.33 13.25
N VAL A 899 21.37 -8.35 14.10
CA VAL A 899 22.45 -8.65 15.06
C VAL A 899 22.99 -10.08 14.99
N GLY A 900 22.19 -11.03 14.50
CA GLY A 900 22.57 -12.44 14.32
C GLY A 900 21.50 -13.41 14.80
N GLU A 901 21.51 -14.65 14.31
CA GLU A 901 20.50 -15.69 14.59
C GLU A 901 20.35 -16.01 16.10
N GLU A 902 19.11 -16.07 16.58
CA GLU A 902 18.72 -16.46 17.95
C GLU A 902 19.35 -15.63 19.11
N PRO A 903 19.22 -14.28 19.15
CA PRO A 903 19.73 -13.48 20.28
C PRO A 903 18.97 -13.81 21.57
N SER A 904 19.69 -14.15 22.65
CA SER A 904 19.09 -14.81 23.83
C SER A 904 19.14 -14.02 25.13
N SER A 905 20.12 -13.13 25.29
CA SER A 905 20.34 -12.30 26.46
C SER A 905 21.17 -11.09 26.04
N MET A 906 20.93 -9.94 26.67
CA MET A 906 21.67 -8.72 26.40
C MET A 906 21.84 -7.88 27.68
N THR A 907 22.90 -7.07 27.72
CA THR A 907 23.18 -6.08 28.76
C THR A 907 23.76 -4.82 28.11
N GLY A 908 23.55 -3.66 28.74
CA GLY A 908 24.07 -2.37 28.28
C GLY A 908 25.11 -1.79 29.24
N ALA A 909 26.11 -1.11 28.69
CA ALA A 909 27.09 -0.28 29.41
C ALA A 909 27.99 0.44 28.39
N ASP A 910 28.61 1.56 28.78
CA ASP A 910 29.76 2.13 28.06
C ASP A 910 30.94 1.13 28.09
N PHE A 911 31.29 0.53 26.95
CA PHE A 911 32.35 -0.46 26.82
C PHE A 911 33.62 0.07 26.13
N ASP A 912 33.61 1.22 25.47
CA ASP A 912 34.82 1.81 24.85
C ASP A 912 35.28 3.16 25.42
N GLY A 913 34.54 3.72 26.38
CA GLY A 913 34.89 4.87 27.19
C GLY A 913 34.58 6.22 26.54
N ASP A 914 33.72 6.28 25.53
CA ASP A 914 33.30 7.52 24.87
C ASP A 914 32.18 8.27 25.61
N GLY A 915 31.33 7.53 26.34
CA GLY A 915 30.27 8.03 27.20
C GLY A 915 28.86 7.57 26.81
N ASP A 916 28.70 6.92 25.66
CA ASP A 916 27.42 6.45 25.14
C ASP A 916 27.18 4.97 25.57
N ILE A 917 25.91 4.54 25.69
CA ILE A 917 25.61 3.18 26.18
C ILE A 917 25.65 2.16 25.03
N ASP A 918 26.66 1.29 25.05
CA ASP A 918 26.81 0.16 24.13
C ASP A 918 25.96 -1.04 24.55
N LEU A 919 25.78 -2.00 23.62
CA LEU A 919 25.06 -3.25 23.86
C LEU A 919 25.95 -4.49 23.69
N ALA A 920 25.96 -5.37 24.68
CA ALA A 920 26.50 -6.72 24.56
C ALA A 920 25.36 -7.74 24.43
N ILE A 921 25.42 -8.62 23.42
CA ILE A 921 24.34 -9.57 23.07
C ILE A 921 24.91 -11.00 22.94
N ALA A 922 24.26 -11.99 23.58
CA ALA A 922 24.70 -13.39 23.60
C ALA A 922 23.88 -14.32 22.69
N TYR A 923 24.59 -15.13 21.87
CA TYR A 923 24.00 -16.06 20.90
C TYR A 923 24.24 -17.53 21.28
N PRO A 924 23.20 -18.33 21.56
CA PRO A 924 23.30 -19.76 21.81
C PRO A 924 23.33 -20.51 20.46
N GLY A 925 24.49 -20.51 19.81
CA GLY A 925 24.65 -20.83 18.38
C GLY A 925 23.82 -22.01 17.82
N SER A 926 23.12 -21.72 16.72
CA SER A 926 22.18 -22.55 15.93
C SER A 926 22.16 -24.07 16.20
N SER A 927 20.98 -24.56 16.56
CA SER A 927 20.67 -25.99 16.75
C SER A 927 20.71 -26.82 15.44
N ILE A 928 21.92 -27.17 14.98
CA ILE A 928 22.13 -28.20 13.94
C ILE A 928 21.97 -29.62 14.50
N ASN A 929 20.72 -29.99 14.76
CA ASN A 929 20.22 -31.26 15.33
C ASN A 929 20.45 -31.38 16.85
N ALA A 930 19.37 -31.70 17.57
CA ALA A 930 19.31 -31.73 19.04
C ALA A 930 20.52 -32.40 19.73
N ASN A 931 21.05 -31.70 20.75
CA ASN A 931 22.12 -32.07 21.69
C ASN A 931 23.57 -31.65 21.35
N SER A 932 23.79 -30.53 20.64
CA SER A 932 25.08 -29.82 20.66
C SER A 932 24.90 -28.39 20.15
N PHE A 933 25.23 -27.38 20.96
CA PHE A 933 25.46 -26.01 20.47
C PHE A 933 26.91 -25.90 19.98
N THR A 934 27.16 -25.21 18.87
CA THR A 934 28.53 -24.97 18.39
C THR A 934 28.66 -23.59 17.76
N GLY A 935 29.53 -22.75 18.33
CA GLY A 935 29.90 -21.45 17.75
C GLY A 935 29.32 -20.23 18.46
N ASN A 936 29.02 -20.31 19.76
CA ASN A 936 28.52 -19.19 20.55
C ASN A 936 29.47 -17.99 20.51
N THR A 937 28.88 -16.81 20.38
CA THR A 937 29.56 -15.51 20.47
C THR A 937 28.81 -14.60 21.44
N VAL A 938 29.52 -13.60 21.94
CA VAL A 938 28.92 -12.34 22.42
C VAL A 938 29.30 -11.27 21.41
N SER A 939 28.32 -10.58 20.83
CA SER A 939 28.56 -9.39 19.99
C SER A 939 28.48 -8.15 20.85
N ILE A 940 29.47 -7.27 20.74
CA ILE A 940 29.45 -5.91 21.26
C ILE A 940 29.07 -4.99 20.10
N LEU A 941 27.98 -4.25 20.26
CA LEU A 941 27.50 -3.23 19.34
C LEU A 941 27.82 -1.89 19.98
N PHE A 942 28.78 -1.17 19.41
CA PHE A 942 29.13 0.17 19.88
C PHE A 942 28.07 1.15 19.41
N ASN A 943 27.55 1.95 20.33
CA ASN A 943 26.65 3.05 20.01
C ASN A 943 27.44 4.18 19.35
N ASN A 944 26.81 4.99 18.49
CA ASN A 944 27.43 6.17 17.88
C ASN A 944 26.93 7.50 18.49
N GLY A 945 26.08 7.44 19.53
CA GLY A 945 25.49 8.61 20.20
C GLY A 945 24.37 9.26 19.39
N ASP A 946 23.67 8.46 18.57
CA ASP A 946 22.52 8.86 17.74
C ASP A 946 21.50 7.71 17.57
N GLY A 947 21.45 6.78 18.53
CA GLY A 947 20.62 5.56 18.48
C GLY A 947 21.08 4.52 17.45
N SER A 948 22.14 4.80 16.65
CA SER A 948 22.67 3.87 15.65
C SER A 948 23.89 3.10 16.15
N PHE A 949 24.05 1.86 15.69
CA PHE A 949 25.15 0.98 16.11
C PHE A 949 26.20 0.78 15.02
N SER A 950 27.47 0.77 15.44
CA SER A 950 28.63 0.38 14.63
C SER A 950 28.72 -1.14 14.40
N GLU A 951 29.56 -1.55 13.44
CA GLU A 951 29.77 -2.97 13.07
C GLU A 951 30.20 -3.84 14.28
N PRO A 952 29.51 -4.96 14.57
CA PRO A 952 29.62 -5.66 15.85
C PRO A 952 30.95 -6.40 16.07
N VAL A 953 31.60 -6.14 17.20
CA VAL A 953 32.81 -6.86 17.63
C VAL A 953 32.44 -8.16 18.34
N ASN A 954 32.87 -9.28 17.77
CA ASN A 954 32.49 -10.62 18.23
C ASN A 954 33.55 -11.24 19.16
N ILE A 955 33.17 -11.50 20.41
CA ILE A 955 33.91 -12.29 21.39
C ILE A 955 33.50 -13.76 21.26
N THR A 956 34.47 -14.68 21.11
CA THR A 956 34.18 -16.12 21.15
C THR A 956 34.11 -16.61 22.59
N THR A 957 33.02 -17.26 22.98
CA THR A 957 32.79 -17.76 24.35
C THR A 957 32.68 -19.28 24.39
N GLU A 958 32.68 -19.86 25.59
CA GLU A 958 32.17 -21.21 25.80
C GLU A 958 30.62 -21.21 25.82
N VAL A 959 30.00 -22.38 25.64
CA VAL A 959 28.56 -22.50 25.31
C VAL A 959 27.64 -21.99 26.43
N GLY A 960 26.99 -20.84 26.27
CA GLY A 960 25.87 -20.47 27.14
C GLY A 960 25.05 -19.23 26.74
N PRO A 961 23.94 -18.95 27.47
CA PRO A 961 22.90 -17.99 27.10
C PRO A 961 22.75 -16.81 28.09
N GLY A 962 23.64 -16.64 29.06
CA GLY A 962 23.53 -15.59 30.07
C GLY A 962 24.73 -14.66 30.05
N LEU A 963 24.44 -13.39 30.32
CA LEU A 963 25.35 -12.27 30.16
C LEU A 963 25.02 -11.23 31.23
N GLN A 964 26.05 -10.70 31.90
CA GLN A 964 25.96 -9.58 32.85
C GLN A 964 27.20 -8.69 32.67
N SER A 965 27.06 -7.40 32.97
CA SER A 965 28.14 -6.41 32.94
C SER A 965 28.40 -5.82 34.34
N GLY A 966 29.64 -5.40 34.60
CA GLY A 966 30.05 -4.74 35.83
C GLY A 966 31.58 -4.57 35.90
N ASP A 967 32.10 -3.63 36.68
CA ASP A 967 33.54 -3.55 36.98
C ASP A 967 33.90 -4.65 38.00
N PHE A 968 34.62 -5.69 37.57
CA PHE A 968 34.98 -6.82 38.44
C PHE A 968 36.41 -6.72 38.97
N ASN A 969 37.21 -5.73 38.55
CA ASN A 969 38.63 -5.60 38.91
C ASN A 969 39.01 -4.24 39.55
N GLY A 970 38.03 -3.35 39.74
CA GLY A 970 38.18 -2.02 40.32
C GLY A 970 38.98 -1.02 39.49
N ASP A 971 39.15 -1.27 38.18
CA ASP A 971 39.91 -0.39 37.28
C ASP A 971 39.07 0.70 36.58
N GLY A 972 37.75 0.62 36.70
CA GLY A 972 36.78 1.59 36.19
C GLY A 972 36.26 1.32 34.79
N ASN A 973 36.70 0.25 34.11
CA ASN A 973 36.12 -0.19 32.84
C ASN A 973 35.07 -1.28 33.11
N ILE A 974 33.98 -1.31 32.32
CA ILE A 974 32.94 -2.31 32.53
C ILE A 974 33.31 -3.63 31.85
N ASP A 975 33.40 -4.69 32.65
CA ASP A 975 33.74 -6.06 32.25
C ASP A 975 32.47 -6.89 31.93
N LEU A 976 32.67 -8.12 31.42
CA LEU A 976 31.59 -9.07 31.11
C LEU A 976 31.72 -10.41 31.85
N ALA A 977 30.60 -10.86 32.41
CA ALA A 977 30.42 -12.17 33.04
C ALA A 977 29.48 -13.06 32.21
N VAL A 978 30.03 -14.16 31.66
CA VAL A 978 29.33 -15.06 30.72
C VAL A 978 29.27 -16.48 31.28
N ASN A 979 28.06 -16.99 31.53
CA ASN A 979 27.85 -18.34 32.09
C ASN A 979 27.61 -19.41 31.00
N SER A 980 28.23 -20.58 31.17
CA SER A 980 28.11 -21.73 30.26
C SER A 980 27.16 -22.79 30.80
N LEU A 981 26.07 -23.07 30.05
CA LEU A 981 25.08 -24.10 30.41
C LEU A 981 25.58 -25.54 30.22
N GLU A 982 26.47 -25.80 29.26
CA GLU A 982 26.95 -27.16 28.97
C GLU A 982 28.24 -27.52 29.74
N ASN A 983 29.03 -26.53 30.14
CA ASN A 983 30.31 -26.74 30.84
C ASN A 983 30.25 -26.44 32.35
N ASP A 984 29.09 -26.06 32.88
CA ASP A 984 28.86 -25.74 34.30
C ASP A 984 29.91 -24.76 34.85
N ASN A 985 30.10 -23.64 34.13
CA ASN A 985 31.11 -22.65 34.45
C ASN A 985 30.66 -21.20 34.19
N LEU A 986 31.45 -20.26 34.71
CA LEU A 986 31.36 -18.83 34.51
C LEU A 986 32.70 -18.34 33.96
N SER A 987 32.69 -17.57 32.87
CA SER A 987 33.86 -16.91 32.30
C SER A 987 33.79 -15.40 32.55
N ILE A 988 34.88 -14.81 33.00
CA ILE A 988 35.02 -13.35 33.15
C ILE A 988 35.93 -12.82 32.04
N PHE A 989 35.47 -11.80 31.33
CA PHE A 989 36.19 -11.08 30.28
C PHE A 989 36.44 -9.65 30.74
N LEU A 990 37.70 -9.31 30.98
CA LEU A 990 38.09 -7.96 31.37
C LEU A 990 38.14 -7.05 30.14
N ASN A 991 37.65 -5.83 30.28
CA ASN A 991 37.69 -4.79 29.26
C ASN A 991 39.02 -4.01 29.34
N ASP A 992 39.47 -3.43 28.22
CA ASP A 992 40.62 -2.53 28.17
C ASP A 992 40.23 -1.04 28.04
N GLY A 993 38.94 -0.73 28.17
CA GLY A 993 38.38 0.62 28.10
C GLY A 993 38.49 1.25 26.71
N ASN A 994 38.52 0.40 25.67
CA ASN A 994 38.50 0.75 24.25
C ASN A 994 37.77 -0.35 23.44
N GLY A 995 36.78 -1.03 24.06
CA GLY A 995 36.03 -2.14 23.47
C GLY A 995 36.80 -3.48 23.38
N GLY A 996 37.99 -3.59 23.96
CA GLY A 996 38.88 -4.75 23.84
C GLY A 996 38.77 -5.75 25.01
N PHE A 997 38.04 -6.84 24.81
CA PHE A 997 37.82 -7.85 25.86
C PHE A 997 38.86 -8.98 25.89
N THR A 998 39.34 -9.32 27.09
CA THR A 998 40.28 -10.43 27.35
C THR A 998 39.76 -11.36 28.46
N GLN A 999 39.61 -12.65 28.18
CA GLN A 999 39.21 -13.64 29.19
C GLN A 999 40.27 -13.73 30.32
N SER A 1000 39.88 -13.40 31.55
CA SER A 1000 40.73 -13.43 32.74
C SER A 1000 40.65 -14.77 33.49
N GLY A 1001 39.42 -15.27 33.69
CA GLY A 1001 39.17 -16.45 34.51
C GLY A 1001 38.02 -17.32 34.02
N ILE A 1002 38.05 -18.60 34.41
CA ILE A 1002 36.95 -19.54 34.31
C ILE A 1002 36.73 -20.16 35.69
N PHE A 1003 35.53 -19.99 36.24
CA PHE A 1003 35.13 -20.42 37.58
C PHE A 1003 34.08 -21.53 37.46
N ALA A 1004 34.21 -22.58 38.25
CA ALA A 1004 33.24 -23.69 38.22
C ALA A 1004 31.97 -23.32 38.99
N THR A 1005 30.81 -23.59 38.41
CA THR A 1005 29.49 -23.38 39.03
C THR A 1005 28.85 -24.73 39.42
N GLY A 1006 27.58 -24.73 39.80
CA GLY A 1006 26.76 -25.94 39.76
C GLY A 1006 26.20 -26.20 38.36
N GLU A 1007 25.41 -27.27 38.23
CA GLU A 1007 24.81 -27.67 36.96
C GLU A 1007 23.92 -26.56 36.37
N ARG A 1008 24.16 -26.20 35.10
CA ARG A 1008 23.33 -25.27 34.31
C ARG A 1008 23.09 -23.91 34.99
N PRO A 1009 24.15 -23.08 35.09
CA PRO A 1009 24.10 -21.75 35.71
C PRO A 1009 23.23 -20.77 34.94
N VAL A 1010 22.51 -19.93 35.67
CA VAL A 1010 21.82 -18.70 35.22
C VAL A 1010 22.26 -17.56 36.13
N ASN A 1011 22.69 -16.44 35.54
CA ASN A 1011 23.16 -15.27 36.27
C ASN A 1011 21.98 -14.38 36.68
N ILE A 1012 22.12 -13.72 37.83
CA ILE A 1012 21.35 -12.53 38.21
C ILE A 1012 22.30 -11.31 38.18
N PRO A 1013 21.81 -10.06 38.35
CA PRO A 1013 22.68 -8.89 38.38
C PRO A 1013 23.77 -8.98 39.47
N PRO A 1014 24.99 -8.47 39.20
CA PRO A 1014 26.06 -8.39 40.20
C PRO A 1014 25.71 -7.38 41.31
N ALA A 1015 26.24 -7.61 42.52
CA ALA A 1015 26.03 -6.75 43.68
C ALA A 1015 27.15 -6.96 44.72
N ASP A 1016 27.47 -5.95 45.52
CA ASP A 1016 28.32 -6.09 46.71
C ASP A 1016 27.49 -6.77 47.83
N LEU A 1017 27.88 -7.99 48.25
CA LEU A 1017 27.12 -8.82 49.20
C LEU A 1017 27.78 -8.95 50.57
N ASP A 1018 29.05 -8.57 50.71
CA ASP A 1018 29.78 -8.60 51.98
C ASP A 1018 30.26 -7.21 52.48
N GLY A 1019 29.95 -6.15 51.72
CA GLY A 1019 30.13 -4.75 52.08
C GLY A 1019 31.57 -4.26 51.95
N ASP A 1020 32.41 -4.95 51.17
CA ASP A 1020 33.82 -4.58 50.96
C ASP A 1020 34.03 -3.60 49.79
N GLY A 1021 33.05 -3.48 48.90
CA GLY A 1021 32.99 -2.55 47.78
C GLY A 1021 33.27 -3.17 46.41
N ASP A 1022 33.59 -4.46 46.33
CA ASP A 1022 33.80 -5.18 45.07
C ASP A 1022 32.50 -5.89 44.62
N LEU A 1023 32.27 -6.03 43.31
CA LEU A 1023 31.04 -6.66 42.79
C LEU A 1023 31.09 -8.20 42.87
N ASP A 1024 30.21 -8.79 43.68
CA ASP A 1024 30.00 -10.24 43.81
C ASP A 1024 28.97 -10.79 42.81
N LEU A 1025 28.90 -12.13 42.74
CA LEU A 1025 27.99 -12.85 41.83
C LEU A 1025 27.18 -13.94 42.54
N VAL A 1026 25.88 -13.97 42.25
CA VAL A 1026 24.96 -15.05 42.66
C VAL A 1026 24.56 -15.87 41.43
N ILE A 1027 24.82 -17.18 41.50
CA ILE A 1027 24.59 -18.10 40.38
C ILE A 1027 23.47 -19.10 40.74
N LEU A 1028 22.40 -19.12 39.94
CA LEU A 1028 21.29 -20.07 40.06
C LEU A 1028 21.60 -21.33 39.25
N ASN A 1029 21.63 -22.50 39.87
CA ASN A 1029 22.04 -23.76 39.23
C ASN A 1029 20.82 -24.70 39.11
N THR A 1030 20.43 -25.05 37.87
CA THR A 1030 19.10 -25.59 37.54
C THR A 1030 19.15 -26.98 36.86
N ILE A 1031 18.83 -28.04 37.62
CA ILE A 1031 19.07 -29.44 37.18
C ILE A 1031 18.06 -29.94 36.11
N THR A 1032 17.01 -29.17 35.77
CA THR A 1032 15.90 -29.69 34.94
C THR A 1032 15.94 -29.24 33.47
N LEU A 1033 16.27 -30.20 32.60
CA LEU A 1033 15.77 -30.27 31.23
C LEU A 1033 15.02 -31.60 31.03
N ASN A 1034 14.08 -31.61 30.09
CA ASN A 1034 13.50 -32.82 29.47
C ASN A 1034 12.46 -33.67 30.24
N ASN A 1035 11.96 -33.29 31.43
CA ASN A 1035 10.77 -33.96 31.98
C ASN A 1035 9.91 -33.12 32.96
N PHE A 1036 8.66 -32.84 32.59
CA PHE A 1036 7.67 -32.09 33.38
C PHE A 1036 7.08 -32.87 34.58
N THR A 1037 7.61 -34.05 34.93
CA THR A 1037 6.93 -35.00 35.84
C THR A 1037 7.73 -35.49 37.05
N ALA A 1038 8.97 -35.02 37.25
CA ALA A 1038 9.79 -35.38 38.41
C ALA A 1038 9.99 -34.18 39.37
N PHE A 1039 9.65 -34.38 40.64
CA PHE A 1039 10.18 -33.60 41.76
C PHE A 1039 11.57 -34.15 42.07
N ASN A 1040 12.63 -33.44 41.69
CA ASN A 1040 13.99 -33.80 42.06
C ASN A 1040 14.60 -32.66 42.88
N ASP A 1041 14.88 -32.97 44.14
CA ASP A 1041 15.66 -32.12 45.05
C ASP A 1041 17.07 -31.93 44.47
N GLY A 1042 17.56 -30.68 44.38
CA GLY A 1042 18.95 -30.44 43.96
C GLY A 1042 19.29 -29.09 43.33
N ASN A 1043 18.31 -28.23 43.01
CA ASN A 1043 18.62 -26.87 42.57
C ASN A 1043 19.37 -26.12 43.69
N THR A 1044 20.39 -25.36 43.30
CA THR A 1044 21.26 -24.67 44.25
C THR A 1044 21.55 -23.23 43.84
N ILE A 1045 21.80 -22.39 44.83
CA ILE A 1045 22.30 -21.03 44.66
C ILE A 1045 23.74 -21.02 45.15
N SER A 1046 24.68 -20.54 44.33
CA SER A 1046 26.08 -20.38 44.69
C SER A 1046 26.42 -18.91 44.76
N VAL A 1047 26.95 -18.47 45.90
CA VAL A 1047 27.45 -17.11 46.12
C VAL A 1047 28.95 -17.12 45.88
N LEU A 1048 29.42 -16.31 44.93
CA LEU A 1048 30.80 -16.15 44.54
C LEU A 1048 31.25 -14.74 44.96
N LEU A 1049 32.06 -14.66 46.01
CA LEU A 1049 32.64 -13.41 46.46
C LEU A 1049 33.86 -13.07 45.60
N ASN A 1050 34.01 -11.80 45.23
CA ASN A 1050 35.15 -11.27 44.50
C ASN A 1050 36.37 -11.07 45.42
N ASP A 1051 37.53 -10.73 44.86
CA ASP A 1051 38.74 -10.35 45.61
C ASP A 1051 39.35 -9.01 45.17
N GLY A 1052 38.59 -8.24 44.38
CA GLY A 1052 38.98 -6.95 43.80
C GLY A 1052 39.92 -7.04 42.60
N ASP A 1053 40.46 -8.22 42.27
CA ASP A 1053 41.30 -8.47 41.09
C ASP A 1053 40.56 -9.42 40.08
N ALA A 1054 39.22 -9.42 40.09
CA ALA A 1054 38.32 -10.36 39.39
C ALA A 1054 38.52 -11.85 39.75
N GLY A 1055 38.99 -12.14 40.97
CA GLY A 1055 39.27 -13.47 41.49
C GLY A 1055 38.14 -14.05 42.35
N PHE A 1056 37.12 -14.62 41.71
CA PHE A 1056 35.95 -15.15 42.42
C PHE A 1056 36.22 -16.42 43.25
N THR A 1057 35.68 -16.46 44.47
CA THR A 1057 35.68 -17.63 45.35
C THR A 1057 34.28 -17.97 45.86
N THR A 1058 33.88 -19.25 45.79
CA THR A 1058 32.56 -19.68 46.29
C THR A 1058 32.52 -19.62 47.82
N SER A 1059 31.75 -18.67 48.37
CA SER A 1059 31.53 -18.54 49.81
C SER A 1059 30.61 -19.66 50.33
N GLN A 1060 29.39 -19.74 49.79
CA GLN A 1060 28.39 -20.72 50.20
C GLN A 1060 27.52 -21.21 49.04
N THR A 1061 26.98 -22.42 49.20
CA THR A 1061 25.98 -23.02 48.30
C THR A 1061 24.72 -23.39 49.08
N TYR A 1062 23.58 -22.83 48.71
CA TYR A 1062 22.28 -23.08 49.33
C TYR A 1062 21.45 -24.04 48.49
N THR A 1063 20.89 -25.10 49.09
CA THR A 1063 19.99 -26.03 48.39
C THR A 1063 18.53 -25.64 48.61
N LEU A 1064 17.79 -25.41 47.53
CA LEU A 1064 16.36 -25.10 47.59
C LEU A 1064 15.50 -26.32 47.19
N SER A 1065 14.29 -26.40 47.76
CA SER A 1065 13.38 -27.55 47.63
C SER A 1065 12.49 -27.54 46.38
N SER A 1066 12.75 -26.66 45.41
CA SER A 1066 11.83 -26.40 44.29
C SER A 1066 12.52 -25.94 43.01
N GLY A 1067 11.77 -25.96 41.90
CA GLY A 1067 12.17 -25.39 40.62
C GLY A 1067 12.34 -23.89 40.73
N ILE A 1068 13.59 -23.42 40.75
CA ILE A 1068 13.97 -22.00 40.67
C ILE A 1068 13.84 -21.57 39.21
N GLU A 1069 13.25 -20.40 38.97
CA GLU A 1069 13.12 -19.81 37.63
C GLU A 1069 13.90 -18.50 37.49
N SER A 1070 13.88 -17.65 38.53
CA SER A 1070 14.44 -16.31 38.55
C SER A 1070 14.80 -15.90 39.98
N ALA A 1071 15.72 -14.96 40.17
CA ALA A 1071 15.97 -14.31 41.45
C ALA A 1071 16.52 -12.89 41.23
N THR A 1072 16.45 -12.05 42.27
CA THR A 1072 16.95 -10.68 42.28
C THR A 1072 17.43 -10.30 43.68
N THR A 1073 18.39 -9.38 43.76
CA THR A 1073 18.91 -8.80 45.01
C THR A 1073 18.20 -7.49 45.37
N GLY A 1074 18.25 -7.10 46.65
CA GLY A 1074 17.69 -5.86 47.19
C GLY A 1074 17.56 -5.92 48.71
N ASP A 1075 17.59 -4.79 49.41
CA ASP A 1075 17.35 -4.74 50.87
C ASP A 1075 15.84 -4.97 51.14
N LEU A 1076 15.50 -6.05 51.87
CA LEU A 1076 14.12 -6.49 52.10
C LEU A 1076 13.63 -6.26 53.54
N ASP A 1077 14.52 -6.00 54.51
CA ASP A 1077 14.15 -5.71 55.91
C ASP A 1077 14.75 -4.41 56.50
N ASN A 1078 15.37 -3.59 55.65
CA ASN A 1078 15.98 -2.28 55.94
C ASN A 1078 17.12 -2.30 56.97
N ASP A 1079 17.91 -3.37 57.00
CA ASP A 1079 19.13 -3.40 57.82
C ASP A 1079 20.37 -2.83 57.10
N GLY A 1080 20.29 -2.66 55.78
CA GLY A 1080 21.32 -2.08 54.91
C GLY A 1080 22.17 -3.10 54.16
N ASP A 1081 21.99 -4.40 54.41
CA ASP A 1081 22.66 -5.48 53.68
C ASP A 1081 21.76 -5.98 52.51
N LEU A 1082 22.34 -6.32 51.35
CA LEU A 1082 21.53 -6.76 50.21
C LEU A 1082 21.06 -8.21 50.35
N ASP A 1083 19.74 -8.41 50.39
CA ASP A 1083 19.07 -9.70 50.47
C ASP A 1083 18.81 -10.32 49.08
N LEU A 1084 18.22 -11.52 49.05
CA LEU A 1084 17.90 -12.24 47.81
C LEU A 1084 16.44 -12.76 47.78
N ALA A 1085 15.67 -12.31 46.79
CA ALA A 1085 14.33 -12.81 46.49
C ALA A 1085 14.37 -13.87 45.37
N VAL A 1086 13.97 -15.11 45.66
CA VAL A 1086 14.09 -16.26 44.74
C VAL A 1086 12.72 -16.81 44.33
N LEU A 1087 12.43 -16.79 43.03
CA LEU A 1087 11.17 -17.28 42.46
C LEU A 1087 11.16 -18.80 42.25
N ASN A 1088 10.13 -19.45 42.78
CA ASN A 1088 9.91 -20.89 42.71
C ASN A 1088 8.65 -21.19 41.88
N ARG A 1089 8.75 -21.08 40.55
CA ARG A 1089 7.63 -21.19 39.58
C ARG A 1089 6.69 -22.36 39.86
N ARG A 1090 7.22 -23.57 40.04
CA ARG A 1090 6.40 -24.80 40.26
C ARG A 1090 5.63 -24.86 41.59
N ASN A 1091 5.94 -23.97 42.54
CA ASN A 1091 5.29 -23.90 43.84
C ASN A 1091 4.44 -22.62 44.00
N ASP A 1092 4.34 -21.78 42.96
CA ASP A 1092 3.70 -20.47 43.02
C ASP A 1092 4.20 -19.63 44.22
N SER A 1093 5.52 -19.64 44.49
CA SER A 1093 6.10 -19.10 45.73
C SER A 1093 7.42 -18.35 45.52
N ILE A 1094 7.71 -17.39 46.41
CA ILE A 1094 9.00 -16.70 46.46
C ILE A 1094 9.66 -17.01 47.81
N THR A 1095 10.94 -17.32 47.81
CA THR A 1095 11.75 -17.46 49.03
C THR A 1095 12.62 -16.23 49.14
N LEU A 1096 12.40 -15.46 50.20
CA LEU A 1096 13.29 -14.37 50.61
C LEU A 1096 14.39 -14.99 51.46
N LEU A 1097 15.64 -14.66 51.17
CA LEU A 1097 16.83 -15.08 51.89
C LEU A 1097 17.51 -13.81 52.39
N PHE A 1098 17.64 -13.69 53.71
CA PHE A 1098 18.21 -12.50 54.35
C PHE A 1098 19.71 -12.67 54.59
N ASN A 1099 20.49 -11.68 54.20
CA ASN A 1099 21.95 -11.64 54.31
C ASN A 1099 22.38 -11.37 55.78
N ASP A 1100 23.67 -11.49 56.06
CA ASP A 1100 24.28 -11.16 57.36
C ASP A 1100 25.40 -10.12 57.26
N GLY A 1101 25.42 -9.37 56.15
CA GLY A 1101 26.45 -8.38 55.81
C GLY A 1101 27.83 -9.00 55.59
N ASN A 1102 27.90 -10.31 55.34
CA ASN A 1102 29.14 -11.04 55.04
C ASN A 1102 28.90 -12.07 53.91
N GLY A 1103 27.90 -11.85 53.06
CA GLY A 1103 27.47 -12.75 51.99
C GLY A 1103 26.80 -14.06 52.44
N ASN A 1104 26.31 -14.17 53.70
CA ASN A 1104 25.69 -15.40 54.22
C ASN A 1104 24.18 -15.28 54.47
N PHE A 1105 23.42 -16.05 53.70
CA PHE A 1105 21.96 -16.10 53.73
C PHE A 1105 21.39 -17.12 54.74
N ASP A 1106 21.60 -16.88 56.05
CA ASP A 1106 21.28 -17.85 57.11
C ASP A 1106 19.79 -17.85 57.56
N THR A 1107 19.02 -16.80 57.21
CA THR A 1107 17.58 -16.69 57.50
C THR A 1107 16.76 -16.68 56.21
N SER A 1108 15.59 -17.32 56.19
CA SER A 1108 14.69 -17.26 55.03
C SER A 1108 13.20 -17.34 55.37
N THR A 1109 12.39 -16.68 54.54
CA THR A 1109 10.93 -16.61 54.61
C THR A 1109 10.34 -16.99 53.25
N THR A 1110 9.34 -17.87 53.21
CA THR A 1110 8.67 -18.23 51.94
C THR A 1110 7.29 -17.59 51.85
N LEU A 1111 7.13 -16.69 50.87
CA LEU A 1111 5.85 -16.16 50.41
C LEU A 1111 5.16 -17.24 49.56
N ASN A 1112 4.02 -17.75 50.02
CA ASN A 1112 3.31 -18.86 49.39
C ASN A 1112 2.13 -18.36 48.54
N SER A 1113 1.89 -18.99 47.38
CA SER A 1113 0.80 -18.65 46.46
C SER A 1113 0.81 -17.19 45.99
N VAL A 1114 2.01 -16.66 45.72
CA VAL A 1114 2.22 -15.28 45.24
C VAL A 1114 1.47 -15.06 43.93
N SER A 1115 1.56 -16.01 42.99
CA SER A 1115 0.92 -15.92 41.68
C SER A 1115 0.83 -17.28 40.98
N PRO A 1116 -0.14 -17.55 40.10
CA PRO A 1116 -0.15 -18.75 39.26
C PRO A 1116 0.88 -18.67 38.11
N ASP A 1117 1.77 -19.67 38.03
CA ASP A 1117 2.83 -19.82 37.02
C ASP A 1117 3.70 -18.56 36.78
N PRO A 1118 4.35 -18.03 37.83
CA PRO A 1118 5.19 -16.85 37.71
C PRO A 1118 6.54 -17.18 37.06
N VAL A 1119 7.06 -16.28 36.23
CA VAL A 1119 8.33 -16.47 35.49
C VAL A 1119 9.47 -15.57 35.95
N THR A 1120 9.19 -14.37 36.44
CA THR A 1120 10.20 -13.42 36.89
C THR A 1120 9.84 -12.75 38.21
N VAL A 1121 10.88 -12.26 38.88
CA VAL A 1121 10.77 -11.45 40.10
C VAL A 1121 11.72 -10.25 39.97
N THR A 1122 11.22 -9.06 40.32
CA THR A 1122 11.97 -7.80 40.32
C THR A 1122 11.64 -7.03 41.60
N LEU A 1123 12.60 -6.25 42.09
CA LEU A 1123 12.45 -5.38 43.27
C LEU A 1123 12.65 -3.92 42.86
N ALA A 1124 11.83 -3.01 43.40
CA ALA A 1124 11.94 -1.55 43.24
C ALA A 1124 11.05 -0.83 44.27
N ASP A 1125 11.36 0.41 44.63
CA ASP A 1125 10.48 1.27 45.45
C ASP A 1125 9.44 1.94 44.53
N LEU A 1126 8.18 1.52 44.57
CA LEU A 1126 7.14 1.97 43.64
C LEU A 1126 6.19 3.02 44.23
N ASP A 1127 6.22 3.26 45.54
CA ASP A 1127 5.41 4.30 46.20
C ASP A 1127 6.23 5.39 46.91
N GLY A 1128 7.57 5.36 46.75
CA GLY A 1128 8.51 6.38 47.20
C GLY A 1128 8.72 6.40 48.71
N ASP A 1129 8.37 5.32 49.41
CA ASP A 1129 8.49 5.23 50.87
C ASP A 1129 9.87 4.75 51.37
N GLY A 1130 10.73 4.31 50.44
CA GLY A 1130 12.09 3.84 50.68
C GLY A 1130 12.24 2.33 50.82
N ASN A 1131 11.16 1.55 50.72
CA ASN A 1131 11.19 0.09 50.83
C ASN A 1131 11.19 -0.59 49.44
N SER A 1132 11.90 -1.71 49.30
CA SER A 1132 11.84 -2.52 48.06
C SER A 1132 10.52 -3.29 47.94
N ASP A 1133 9.64 -2.87 47.03
CA ASP A 1133 8.43 -3.58 46.62
C ASP A 1133 8.75 -4.75 45.69
N LEU A 1134 7.79 -5.67 45.53
CA LEU A 1134 7.98 -6.92 44.81
C LEU A 1134 7.05 -7.03 43.60
N ILE A 1135 7.62 -7.26 42.42
CA ILE A 1135 6.93 -7.39 41.14
C ILE A 1135 7.07 -8.83 40.63
N THR A 1136 5.98 -9.43 40.10
CA THR A 1136 6.03 -10.77 39.48
C THR A 1136 5.22 -10.86 38.18
N ASN A 1137 5.83 -11.39 37.11
CA ASN A 1137 5.16 -11.62 35.83
C ASN A 1137 4.60 -13.03 35.71
N ASN A 1138 3.40 -13.15 35.13
CA ASN A 1138 2.58 -14.36 35.23
C ASN A 1138 2.32 -14.97 33.84
N PHE A 1139 2.89 -16.15 33.61
CA PHE A 1139 2.94 -16.80 32.30
C PHE A 1139 1.61 -17.50 31.94
N SER A 1140 0.62 -16.69 31.57
CA SER A 1140 -0.75 -17.15 31.26
C SER A 1140 -1.29 -16.46 30.01
N SER A 1141 -2.25 -17.08 29.31
CA SER A 1141 -2.82 -16.54 28.07
C SER A 1141 -3.63 -15.25 28.21
N SER A 1142 -3.82 -14.77 29.43
CA SER A 1142 -4.53 -13.53 29.74
C SER A 1142 -3.62 -12.44 30.32
N GLY A 1143 -2.31 -12.72 30.46
CA GLY A 1143 -1.22 -11.84 30.89
C GLY A 1143 -1.45 -11.02 32.17
N SER A 1144 -0.56 -11.13 33.15
CA SER A 1144 -0.58 -10.20 34.29
C SER A 1144 0.77 -9.95 34.92
N VAL A 1145 0.91 -8.72 35.41
CA VAL A 1145 1.97 -8.27 36.33
C VAL A 1145 1.30 -8.10 37.68
N TYR A 1146 1.86 -8.72 38.72
CA TYR A 1146 1.40 -8.51 40.11
C TYR A 1146 2.40 -7.66 40.87
N VAL A 1147 1.89 -6.68 41.62
CA VAL A 1147 2.68 -5.78 42.47
C VAL A 1147 2.30 -6.02 43.92
N PHE A 1148 3.30 -6.06 44.79
CA PHE A 1148 3.18 -6.25 46.22
C PHE A 1148 3.96 -5.14 46.94
N LEU A 1149 3.25 -4.15 47.50
CA LEU A 1149 3.90 -3.11 48.28
C LEU A 1149 4.49 -3.68 49.57
N SER A 1150 5.67 -3.24 49.95
CA SER A 1150 6.43 -3.68 51.10
C SER A 1150 5.93 -3.04 52.41
N ASN A 1151 6.41 -3.55 53.53
CA ASN A 1151 6.26 -2.91 54.85
C ASN A 1151 7.64 -2.65 55.48
N GLY A 1152 8.72 -2.90 54.74
CA GLY A 1152 10.10 -2.70 55.18
C GLY A 1152 10.59 -3.67 56.26
N ASP A 1153 9.94 -4.82 56.45
CA ASP A 1153 10.30 -5.85 57.44
C ASP A 1153 10.24 -7.30 56.87
N GLY A 1154 10.46 -7.44 55.56
CA GLY A 1154 10.28 -8.70 54.83
C GLY A 1154 8.82 -9.15 54.68
N THR A 1155 7.83 -8.30 55.03
CA THR A 1155 6.40 -8.57 54.84
C THR A 1155 5.76 -7.61 53.84
N PHE A 1156 4.78 -8.12 53.10
CA PHE A 1156 4.15 -7.43 51.96
C PHE A 1156 2.64 -7.26 52.15
N ALA A 1157 2.10 -6.20 51.56
CA ALA A 1157 0.68 -5.92 51.45
C ALA A 1157 -0.06 -6.97 50.58
N GLN A 1158 -1.38 -6.82 50.47
CA GLN A 1158 -2.15 -7.66 49.55
C GLN A 1158 -1.84 -7.25 48.10
N ARG A 1159 -1.41 -8.21 47.29
CA ARG A 1159 -1.08 -7.99 45.87
C ARG A 1159 -2.20 -7.29 45.08
N VAL A 1160 -1.78 -6.41 44.18
CA VAL A 1160 -2.58 -5.82 43.11
C VAL A 1160 -2.22 -6.53 41.79
N SER A 1161 -3.14 -6.51 40.82
CA SER A 1161 -3.03 -7.23 39.56
C SER A 1161 -3.31 -6.29 38.40
N TYR A 1162 -2.32 -6.11 37.53
CA TYR A 1162 -2.43 -5.37 36.28
C TYR A 1162 -2.46 -6.37 35.12
N ASN A 1163 -3.44 -6.23 34.23
CA ASN A 1163 -3.57 -7.09 33.07
C ASN A 1163 -2.67 -6.56 31.96
N VAL A 1164 -1.97 -7.45 31.27
CA VAL A 1164 -1.13 -7.12 30.11
C VAL A 1164 -1.40 -8.14 28.99
N PRO A 1165 -1.03 -7.89 27.73
CA PRO A 1165 -1.23 -8.85 26.66
C PRO A 1165 -0.48 -10.16 26.86
N GLY A 1166 -0.94 -11.22 26.18
CA GLY A 1166 -0.17 -12.46 25.97
C GLY A 1166 0.49 -13.03 27.22
N TYR A 1167 1.73 -13.50 27.06
CA TYR A 1167 2.54 -14.08 28.12
C TYR A 1167 3.71 -13.13 28.46
N PRO A 1168 3.64 -12.35 29.55
CA PRO A 1168 4.73 -11.48 29.95
C PRO A 1168 5.97 -12.31 30.33
N GLY A 1169 7.13 -11.81 29.91
CA GLY A 1169 8.46 -12.38 30.08
C GLY A 1169 9.22 -11.65 31.18
N THR A 1170 10.28 -10.95 30.83
CA THR A 1170 11.10 -10.19 31.79
C THR A 1170 10.60 -8.76 31.96
N SER A 1171 10.89 -8.17 33.13
CA SER A 1171 10.62 -6.76 33.41
C SER A 1171 11.89 -5.99 33.72
N ARG A 1172 11.80 -4.68 33.50
CA ARG A 1172 12.69 -3.64 34.05
C ARG A 1172 11.82 -2.59 34.72
N VAL A 1173 12.44 -1.84 35.60
CA VAL A 1173 11.80 -0.76 36.35
C VAL A 1173 12.67 0.48 36.23
N MET A 1174 12.08 1.58 35.77
CA MET A 1174 12.76 2.86 35.53
C MET A 1174 11.69 3.95 35.38
N ASP A 1175 12.03 5.19 35.70
CA ASP A 1175 11.22 6.37 35.38
C ASP A 1175 11.30 6.59 33.85
N LEU A 1176 10.25 6.21 33.10
CA LEU A 1176 10.26 6.22 31.63
C LEU A 1176 9.62 7.48 31.04
N ASP A 1177 8.69 8.13 31.73
CA ASP A 1177 8.08 9.39 31.29
C ASP A 1177 8.61 10.66 32.01
N LEU A 1178 9.69 10.47 32.80
CA LEU A 1178 10.44 11.50 33.54
C LEU A 1178 9.57 12.34 34.49
N ASP A 1179 8.49 11.73 35.03
CA ASP A 1179 7.64 12.35 36.04
C ASP A 1179 8.22 12.25 37.48
N GLY A 1180 9.21 11.36 37.66
CA GLY A 1180 9.93 11.10 38.91
C GLY A 1180 9.53 9.79 39.60
N ASP A 1181 8.52 9.08 39.11
CA ASP A 1181 8.02 7.81 39.65
C ASP A 1181 8.47 6.60 38.80
N LEU A 1182 8.67 5.44 39.43
CA LEU A 1182 9.22 4.27 38.72
C LEU A 1182 8.16 3.44 37.99
N ASP A 1183 8.30 3.33 36.66
CA ASP A 1183 7.42 2.56 35.76
C ASP A 1183 7.84 1.09 35.60
N ILE A 1184 6.91 0.24 35.13
CA ILE A 1184 7.20 -1.18 34.84
C ILE A 1184 7.15 -1.43 33.33
N ALA A 1185 8.29 -1.77 32.75
CA ALA A 1185 8.44 -2.16 31.36
C ALA A 1185 8.54 -3.70 31.26
N THR A 1186 7.81 -4.37 30.34
CA THR A 1186 7.79 -5.85 30.22
C THR A 1186 7.72 -6.37 28.78
N SER A 1187 8.51 -7.40 28.48
CA SER A 1187 8.50 -8.10 27.18
C SER A 1187 7.40 -9.17 27.11
N HIS A 1188 6.93 -9.53 25.90
CA HIS A 1188 5.92 -10.58 25.69
C HIS A 1188 6.39 -11.65 24.70
N ALA A 1189 7.19 -12.61 25.17
CA ALA A 1189 7.83 -13.62 24.33
C ALA A 1189 6.87 -14.59 23.59
N VAL A 1190 5.59 -14.70 24.00
CA VAL A 1190 4.62 -15.63 23.42
C VAL A 1190 3.21 -15.02 23.36
N THR A 1191 2.52 -15.19 22.24
CA THR A 1191 1.08 -14.87 22.08
C THR A 1191 0.29 -16.13 21.71
N PHE A 1192 -1.04 -16.08 21.83
CA PHE A 1192 -1.93 -17.17 21.40
C PHE A 1192 -3.13 -16.61 20.63
N VAL A 1193 -3.38 -17.17 19.45
CA VAL A 1193 -4.60 -16.91 18.67
C VAL A 1193 -5.48 -18.15 18.76
N GLY A 1194 -6.51 -18.08 19.61
CA GLY A 1194 -7.41 -19.20 19.89
C GLY A 1194 -6.78 -20.31 20.73
N GLN A 1195 -6.25 -21.35 20.09
CA GLN A 1195 -5.52 -22.45 20.74
C GLN A 1195 -4.11 -22.66 20.14
N GLU A 1196 -3.73 -21.85 19.15
CA GLU A 1196 -2.43 -21.92 18.51
C GLU A 1196 -1.46 -21.00 19.24
N ARG A 1197 -0.33 -21.56 19.70
CA ARG A 1197 0.81 -20.80 20.21
C ARG A 1197 1.45 -20.07 19.02
N ARG A 1198 1.60 -18.76 19.13
CA ARG A 1198 2.33 -17.91 18.19
C ARG A 1198 3.51 -17.26 18.91
N GLU A 1199 4.43 -16.77 18.11
CA GLU A 1199 5.48 -15.87 18.60
C GLU A 1199 4.82 -14.59 19.10
N GLY A 1200 5.36 -14.03 20.19
CA GLY A 1200 4.89 -12.74 20.67
C GLY A 1200 5.74 -11.63 20.08
N ASN A 1201 5.10 -10.52 19.73
CA ASN A 1201 5.69 -9.36 19.07
C ASN A 1201 5.37 -8.08 19.85
N GLN A 1202 5.21 -8.16 21.17
CA GLN A 1202 4.68 -7.07 21.99
C GLN A 1202 5.61 -6.73 23.17
N PHE A 1203 5.61 -5.46 23.52
CA PHE A 1203 6.21 -4.88 24.71
C PHE A 1203 5.14 -4.04 25.43
N SER A 1204 5.08 -4.06 26.76
CA SER A 1204 4.15 -3.21 27.52
C SER A 1204 4.87 -2.33 28.53
N VAL A 1205 4.45 -1.06 28.63
CA VAL A 1205 4.84 -0.15 29.71
C VAL A 1205 3.63 0.15 30.57
N LEU A 1206 3.76 -0.06 31.89
CA LEU A 1206 2.77 0.30 32.89
C LEU A 1206 3.29 1.55 33.59
N ARG A 1207 2.63 2.68 33.35
CA ARG A 1207 2.96 3.95 34.01
C ARG A 1207 2.48 4.00 35.44
N ASN A 1208 3.33 4.41 36.37
CA ASN A 1208 3.02 4.59 37.78
C ASN A 1208 2.14 5.85 37.99
N ASN A 1209 1.61 6.05 39.19
CA ASN A 1209 0.88 7.26 39.58
C ASN A 1209 1.44 7.84 40.91
N GLY A 1210 2.68 7.51 41.26
CA GLY A 1210 3.37 7.94 42.49
C GLY A 1210 2.86 7.33 43.80
N ASP A 1211 2.09 6.24 43.73
CA ASP A 1211 1.58 5.52 44.91
C ASP A 1211 1.60 3.99 44.76
N GLY A 1212 2.43 3.48 43.85
CA GLY A 1212 2.50 2.06 43.49
C GLY A 1212 1.25 1.54 42.76
N THR A 1213 0.34 2.43 42.35
CA THR A 1213 -0.75 2.09 41.43
C THR A 1213 -0.39 2.44 40.00
N PHE A 1214 -0.86 1.63 39.05
CA PHE A 1214 -0.48 1.78 37.64
C PHE A 1214 -1.67 2.08 36.74
N SER A 1215 -1.42 2.93 35.73
CA SER A 1215 -2.33 3.26 34.65
C SER A 1215 -2.55 2.08 33.68
N SER A 1216 -3.38 2.26 32.64
CA SER A 1216 -3.55 1.23 31.61
C SER A 1216 -2.23 1.05 30.82
N PRO A 1217 -1.82 -0.19 30.49
CA PRO A 1217 -0.55 -0.40 29.82
C PRO A 1217 -0.54 0.18 28.42
N ILE A 1218 0.52 0.91 28.09
CA ILE A 1218 0.91 1.25 26.72
C ILE A 1218 1.48 -0.02 26.11
N ILE A 1219 1.10 -0.36 24.86
CA ILE A 1219 1.51 -1.59 24.18
C ILE A 1219 2.18 -1.21 22.86
N VAL A 1220 3.43 -1.60 22.70
CA VAL A 1220 4.26 -1.34 21.51
C VAL A 1220 4.54 -2.67 20.80
N GLU A 1221 4.55 -2.69 19.47
CA GLU A 1221 4.98 -3.87 18.72
C GLU A 1221 6.50 -3.89 18.54
N VAL A 1222 7.14 -5.00 18.89
CA VAL A 1222 8.59 -5.30 18.73
C VAL A 1222 8.78 -6.53 17.84
N GLY A 1223 10.02 -6.94 17.57
CA GLY A 1223 10.29 -8.18 16.83
C GLY A 1223 9.83 -9.45 17.57
N ASN A 1224 9.88 -10.58 16.88
CA ASN A 1224 9.36 -11.85 17.37
C ASN A 1224 10.20 -12.44 18.50
N VAL A 1225 9.49 -12.86 19.54
CA VAL A 1225 10.04 -13.42 20.79
C VAL A 1225 10.97 -12.41 21.49
N PRO A 1226 10.46 -11.25 21.97
CA PRO A 1226 11.25 -10.31 22.73
C PRO A 1226 11.59 -10.93 24.10
N ILE A 1227 12.88 -11.02 24.43
CA ILE A 1227 13.36 -11.73 25.63
C ILE A 1227 13.77 -10.77 26.73
N SER A 1228 14.89 -10.06 26.53
CA SER A 1228 15.56 -9.24 27.53
C SER A 1228 15.55 -7.77 27.09
N PRO A 1229 14.90 -6.87 27.84
CA PRO A 1229 15.01 -5.43 27.63
C PRO A 1229 16.25 -4.85 28.33
N VAL A 1230 16.88 -3.87 27.68
CA VAL A 1230 17.78 -2.87 28.27
C VAL A 1230 17.05 -1.53 28.23
N ILE A 1231 17.25 -0.69 29.26
CA ILE A 1231 16.71 0.68 29.31
C ILE A 1231 17.90 1.62 29.52
N ALA A 1232 18.07 2.59 28.62
CA ALA A 1232 19.14 3.59 28.61
C ALA A 1232 18.81 4.67 27.58
N ASP A 1233 19.31 5.88 27.79
CA ASP A 1233 19.45 6.92 26.76
C ASP A 1233 20.49 6.45 25.73
N LEU A 1234 20.12 6.33 24.44
CA LEU A 1234 20.99 5.84 23.35
C LEU A 1234 21.26 6.87 22.25
N ASP A 1235 20.50 7.96 22.16
CA ASP A 1235 20.71 9.01 21.16
C ASP A 1235 21.19 10.35 21.77
N GLY A 1236 21.25 10.43 23.10
CA GLY A 1236 21.74 11.57 23.85
C GLY A 1236 20.73 12.71 24.02
N ASP A 1237 19.43 12.47 23.75
CA ASP A 1237 18.39 13.48 23.92
C ASP A 1237 18.00 13.71 25.40
N GLY A 1238 18.20 12.70 26.25
CA GLY A 1238 17.98 12.69 27.70
C GLY A 1238 16.74 11.94 28.17
N ASP A 1239 15.91 11.44 27.26
CA ASP A 1239 14.82 10.50 27.52
C ASP A 1239 15.38 9.05 27.55
N LEU A 1240 14.62 8.06 28.06
CA LEU A 1240 15.14 6.70 28.29
C LEU A 1240 14.55 5.66 27.33
N ASP A 1241 15.35 5.22 26.35
CA ASP A 1241 14.98 4.23 25.35
C ASP A 1241 14.84 2.81 25.92
N VAL A 1242 14.19 1.94 25.15
CA VAL A 1242 14.07 0.51 25.46
C VAL A 1242 14.52 -0.36 24.29
N VAL A 1243 15.54 -1.20 24.50
CA VAL A 1243 15.99 -2.17 23.47
C VAL A 1243 15.62 -3.58 23.84
N THR A 1244 14.96 -4.32 22.94
CA THR A 1244 14.62 -5.74 23.12
C THR A 1244 15.32 -6.67 22.13
N SER A 1245 15.89 -7.77 22.63
CA SER A 1245 16.41 -8.86 21.79
C SER A 1245 15.31 -9.74 21.21
N ASN A 1246 15.26 -9.91 19.88
CA ASN A 1246 14.18 -10.62 19.17
C ASN A 1246 14.63 -12.05 18.78
N GLY A 1247 14.28 -13.02 19.62
CA GLY A 1247 14.85 -14.37 19.61
C GLY A 1247 14.62 -15.20 18.34
N ASN A 1248 13.65 -14.85 17.49
CA ASN A 1248 13.37 -15.59 16.26
C ASN A 1248 13.68 -14.83 14.95
N ASP A 1249 13.87 -13.51 15.01
CA ASP A 1249 14.09 -12.67 13.82
C ASP A 1249 15.58 -12.38 13.54
N GLY A 1250 16.45 -12.64 14.52
CA GLY A 1250 17.87 -12.32 14.43
C GLY A 1250 18.19 -10.81 14.55
N THR A 1251 17.26 -10.05 15.11
CA THR A 1251 17.31 -8.58 15.28
C THR A 1251 17.27 -8.17 16.75
N ILE A 1252 17.59 -6.91 17.01
CA ILE A 1252 17.08 -6.15 18.16
C ILE A 1252 16.04 -5.14 17.67
N SER A 1253 15.07 -4.80 18.50
CA SER A 1253 14.21 -3.63 18.33
C SER A 1253 14.65 -2.57 19.33
N VAL A 1254 15.05 -1.40 18.85
CA VAL A 1254 15.18 -0.18 19.66
C VAL A 1254 13.83 0.51 19.64
N LEU A 1255 13.30 0.80 20.83
CA LEU A 1255 12.17 1.67 21.07
C LEU A 1255 12.72 2.99 21.59
N ASP A 1256 12.95 3.90 20.67
CA ASP A 1256 13.37 5.27 20.89
C ASP A 1256 12.20 6.01 21.59
N ASN A 1257 12.48 6.62 22.75
CA ASN A 1257 11.48 7.10 23.69
C ASN A 1257 11.25 8.60 23.55
N GLU A 1258 10.35 8.98 22.64
CA GLU A 1258 9.90 10.37 22.59
C GLU A 1258 8.96 10.67 23.77
N ILE A 1259 9.44 11.41 24.78
CA ILE A 1259 8.55 12.03 25.78
C ILE A 1259 8.05 13.36 25.19
N ILE A 1260 7.17 13.25 24.19
CA ILE A 1260 6.66 14.35 23.35
C ILE A 1260 6.02 15.48 24.18
#